data_AF-A0A367I6Q4-F1
#
_entry.id   AF-A0A367I6Q4-F1
#
_cell.length_a   1.000
_cell.length_b   1.000
_cell.length_c   1.000
_cell.angle_alpha   90.00
_cell.angle_beta   90.00
_cell.angle_gamma   90.00
#
_symmetry.space_group_name_H-M   'P 1'
#
loop_
_entity.id
_entity.type
_entity.pdbx_description
1 polymer ?
#
loop_
_entity_poly.entity_id
_entity_poly.type
_entity_poly.pdbx_seq_one_letter_code
_entity_poly.pdbx_strand_id
1 'polypeptide(L)'
;MQGAKTNPSILKNRQVALILISLLLLSSSSNTALADSGSDTARGSAKDPLLGISVDINEKVMMSDESLQAVFSLSGLSSTDTYILSWNLREGNTTQGNSLASDLFYFQPSGSNHYEAIEVWHFSTDSHLYLLTASIQKAGDPASITDTEQKFAVFRKSLSPDWTDLVMFGDSLSDTGNSYREWGTPDSPPYFGGRFTNGKVWLDRVHQWMGVSTTIGQGSDSGNNRAYGGATSENGYYLWVVTNVGRQVDDYTDTFSFDADEAIGIWAGGNDIRNGVDNGMEIVNNIEEHAIQVIDDGAETLLLFELPPIDRIPEFRDDSAESKAEKAERIDEFNAGIATLATDLTSEYGTTVYLIPAWQAFEEIYWNPSAFGFDNITHSACEHSGITCDSNDPIDPVPNRFIFFDDKHPTMAVHKYIAMFVKELVGESDYDGDGLADDEDLCDDSRPGEEVDSDGCPPPVDTDGDGILDEDDDCAGTPDGQTVDENGCAASQRDSDGDGVSDADDQCPETASGASVNSQGCSEMQADYDLDGIVNALDDCSATIPGREVDDQGCSAYQRDTDSDGILDAFDLCPSTATGKLVDENGCSAAQRDADGDGVSDESDQCSGTDSDEQVDENGCSASQRDSDLDGYTDSEDQCPETPEGEDADRDGCGPSQRDTDSDGLMDSEDPCPETVGSVGGCPAITVELELLNEMMAPGMARIAMTLTCEGGCKTSINVDGKEYGRLAEGTHLLMVAVDDGQTVVVNGSFGTSFQIEELTITFSTPEPEPEPEPEPQPSPEPSLVAESRLMPIILAAIGIAAIALVGVLIARKNLSESDE
;
A
#
# COMPACT_ATOMS: atom_id res chain seq x y z
N MET A 1 1.91 57.30 -17.04
CA MET A 1 2.71 58.39 -16.42
C MET A 1 1.98 58.86 -15.17
N GLN A 2 2.23 58.19 -14.03
CA GLN A 2 3.04 58.67 -12.87
C GLN A 2 2.25 59.64 -11.96
N GLY A 3 2.00 59.37 -10.68
CA GLY A 3 2.32 58.24 -9.82
C GLY A 3 2.21 58.61 -8.33
N ALA A 4 2.08 57.58 -7.48
CA ALA A 4 2.29 57.54 -6.02
C ALA A 4 1.28 58.30 -5.13
N LYS A 5 0.89 57.84 -3.94
CA LYS A 5 1.08 56.60 -3.15
C LYS A 5 0.01 56.70 -2.05
N THR A 6 -0.78 55.66 -1.82
CA THR A 6 -1.72 55.57 -0.69
C THR A 6 -1.08 54.80 0.45
N ASN A 7 -1.15 55.37 1.65
CA ASN A 7 -1.04 54.70 2.93
C ASN A 7 -2.41 54.94 3.62
N PRO A 8 -2.96 54.03 4.44
CA PRO A 8 -2.52 54.02 5.84
C PRO A 8 -2.69 52.70 6.65
N SER A 9 -1.82 52.55 7.65
CA SER A 9 -2.08 52.12 9.05
C SER A 9 -2.95 50.89 9.36
N ILE A 10 -2.35 49.87 10.01
CA ILE A 10 -2.98 49.14 11.13
C ILE A 10 -1.91 48.84 12.20
N LEU A 11 -2.00 49.57 13.31
CA LEU A 11 -1.46 49.22 14.63
C LEU A 11 -2.67 48.73 15.43
N LYS A 12 -2.61 47.53 16.02
CA LYS A 12 -3.60 47.10 17.02
C LYS A 12 -2.90 46.61 18.30
N ASN A 13 -3.27 47.28 19.38
CA ASN A 13 -2.81 47.07 20.75
C ASN A 13 -3.56 45.94 21.46
N ARG A 14 -2.84 45.34 22.40
CA ARG A 14 -3.26 44.48 23.52
C ARG A 14 -4.15 45.19 24.55
N GLN A 15 -4.93 44.35 25.25
CA GLN A 15 -5.42 44.41 26.65
C GLN A 15 -6.82 44.98 27.05
N VAL A 16 -7.74 44.03 27.31
CA VAL A 16 -8.35 43.65 28.63
C VAL A 16 -9.47 44.51 29.28
N ALA A 17 -10.61 43.81 29.48
CA ALA A 17 -11.57 43.76 30.61
C ALA A 17 -12.83 44.67 30.72
N LEU A 18 -13.97 43.95 30.86
CA LEU A 18 -14.92 43.92 32.01
C LEU A 18 -16.37 44.43 31.82
N ILE A 19 -17.31 43.50 32.15
CA ILE A 19 -18.69 43.63 32.72
C ILE A 19 -19.90 43.50 31.75
N LEU A 20 -20.57 42.32 31.80
CA LEU A 20 -21.94 42.19 32.35
C LEU A 20 -22.38 40.72 32.50
N ILE A 21 -22.32 40.22 33.74
CA ILE A 21 -23.03 39.06 34.25
C ILE A 21 -24.40 39.53 34.75
N SER A 22 -25.50 38.84 34.40
CA SER A 22 -26.63 38.51 35.29
C SER A 22 -27.84 37.99 34.49
N LEU A 23 -28.04 36.67 34.45
CA LEU A 23 -29.29 36.01 34.87
C LEU A 23 -29.22 34.51 34.60
N LEU A 24 -29.55 33.74 35.64
CA LEU A 24 -29.86 32.30 35.70
C LEU A 24 -28.74 31.36 36.17
N LEU A 25 -28.33 31.56 37.42
CA LEU A 25 -28.15 30.45 38.35
C LEU A 25 -29.48 30.23 39.08
N LEU A 26 -29.96 28.98 39.11
CA LEU A 26 -30.47 28.26 40.29
C LEU A 26 -31.24 26.99 39.87
N SER A 27 -30.52 25.88 39.75
CA SER A 27 -30.90 24.64 40.45
C SER A 27 -29.71 23.68 40.46
N SER A 28 -29.06 23.63 41.61
CA SER A 28 -28.02 22.69 42.01
C SER A 28 -28.56 21.26 42.11
N SER A 29 -27.80 20.28 41.61
CA SER A 29 -27.48 19.04 42.34
C SER A 29 -26.51 18.17 41.55
N SER A 30 -25.33 17.95 42.15
CA SER A 30 -24.50 16.74 42.15
C SER A 30 -24.42 15.90 40.86
N ASN A 31 -23.32 16.06 40.11
CA ASN A 31 -22.85 15.02 39.18
C ASN A 31 -21.81 14.16 39.90
N THR A 32 -22.24 12.99 40.35
CA THR A 32 -21.38 11.82 40.50
C THR A 32 -21.23 11.19 39.12
N ALA A 33 -20.01 11.11 38.61
CA ALA A 33 -19.65 10.21 37.54
C ALA A 33 -19.97 8.78 37.99
N LEU A 34 -20.78 8.05 37.22
CA LEU A 34 -20.88 6.61 37.30
C LEU A 34 -20.62 6.05 35.91
N ALA A 35 -19.66 5.13 35.87
CA ALA A 35 -19.37 4.23 34.79
C ALA A 35 -20.65 3.61 34.23
N ASP A 36 -20.79 3.64 32.91
CA ASP A 36 -21.87 2.96 32.21
C ASP A 36 -21.51 1.48 32.06
N SER A 37 -21.84 0.71 33.09
CA SER A 37 -22.05 -0.73 32.96
C SER A 37 -23.48 -0.92 32.47
N GLY A 38 -23.65 -1.15 31.16
CA GLY A 38 -24.94 -1.41 30.53
C GLY A 38 -25.63 -2.63 31.14
N SER A 39 -26.71 -2.37 31.88
CA SER A 39 -27.65 -3.37 32.39
C SER A 39 -29.06 -2.88 32.10
N ASP A 40 -29.74 -3.62 31.22
CA ASP A 40 -31.10 -3.42 30.76
C ASP A 40 -32.11 -3.15 31.88
N THR A 41 -33.01 -2.18 31.66
CA THR A 41 -34.48 -2.41 31.57
C THR A 41 -35.28 -1.09 31.63
N ALA A 42 -35.93 -0.70 30.53
CA ALA A 42 -37.21 0.01 30.57
C ALA A 42 -37.99 -0.11 29.24
N ARG A 43 -39.23 -0.61 29.35
CA ARG A 43 -40.19 -0.90 28.27
C ARG A 43 -40.65 0.32 27.45
N GLY A 44 -40.67 0.17 26.13
CA GLY A 44 -41.50 0.94 25.20
C GLY A 44 -41.50 0.35 23.78
N SER A 45 -42.67 -0.13 23.33
CA SER A 45 -43.03 -0.70 22.01
C SER A 45 -42.17 -1.85 21.45
N ALA A 46 -42.83 -2.94 21.08
CA ALA A 46 -42.21 -4.12 20.49
C ALA A 46 -41.47 -3.76 19.18
N LYS A 47 -40.15 -3.59 19.25
CA LYS A 47 -39.23 -3.70 18.13
C LYS A 47 -39.24 -5.15 17.65
N ASP A 48 -39.21 -5.36 16.33
CA ASP A 48 -38.98 -6.67 15.72
C ASP A 48 -37.70 -7.28 16.33
N PRO A 49 -37.64 -8.57 16.69
CA PRO A 49 -36.43 -9.10 17.28
C PRO A 49 -35.38 -9.29 16.17
N LEU A 50 -34.24 -8.60 16.34
CA LEU A 50 -32.88 -9.04 16.03
C LEU A 50 -32.21 -8.66 14.70
N LEU A 51 -32.60 -7.59 13.99
CA LEU A 51 -31.62 -7.01 13.03
C LEU A 51 -30.40 -6.50 13.80
N GLY A 52 -29.22 -7.02 13.47
CA GLY A 52 -27.94 -6.62 14.05
C GLY A 52 -26.95 -6.24 12.97
N ILE A 53 -26.14 -5.22 13.23
CA ILE A 53 -24.99 -4.82 12.42
C ILE A 53 -23.80 -4.56 13.34
N SER A 54 -22.64 -5.09 13.00
CA SER A 54 -21.35 -4.65 13.52
C SER A 54 -20.43 -4.33 12.34
N VAL A 55 -19.40 -3.52 12.59
CA VAL A 55 -18.38 -3.21 11.61
C VAL A 55 -17.01 -3.40 12.24
N ASP A 56 -16.15 -4.12 11.54
CA ASP A 56 -14.74 -4.27 11.86
C ASP A 56 -13.92 -3.62 10.74
N ILE A 57 -12.83 -2.95 11.12
CA ILE A 57 -11.91 -2.32 10.16
C ILE A 57 -10.52 -2.92 10.32
N ASN A 58 -9.73 -2.89 9.25
CA ASN A 58 -8.36 -3.40 9.21
C ASN A 58 -7.49 -2.84 10.33
N GLU A 59 -7.42 -1.51 10.48
CA GLU A 59 -6.61 -0.86 11.51
C GLU A 59 -7.30 0.40 12.06
N LYS A 60 -7.03 0.73 13.34
CA LYS A 60 -7.56 1.97 13.95
C LYS A 60 -6.74 3.20 13.57
N VAL A 61 -5.46 3.02 13.23
CA VAL A 61 -4.55 4.11 12.89
C VAL A 61 -3.80 3.69 11.64
N MET A 62 -4.08 4.40 10.54
CA MET A 62 -3.56 4.14 9.21
C MET A 62 -2.68 5.30 8.72
N MET A 63 -1.92 5.05 7.67
CA MET A 63 -1.29 6.11 6.87
C MET A 63 -2.16 6.44 5.65
N SER A 64 -1.94 7.58 4.98
CA SER A 64 -2.75 8.01 3.83
C SER A 64 -2.62 7.11 2.60
N ASP A 65 -1.50 6.40 2.47
CA ASP A 65 -1.21 5.36 1.48
C ASP A 65 -1.85 4.00 1.82
N GLU A 66 -2.60 3.88 2.92
CA GLU A 66 -3.30 2.65 3.28
C GLU A 66 -4.81 2.75 2.99
N SER A 67 -5.40 1.68 2.48
CA SER A 67 -6.85 1.63 2.27
C SER A 67 -7.63 1.40 3.57
N LEU A 68 -8.80 2.02 3.68
CA LEU A 68 -9.79 1.64 4.68
C LEU A 68 -10.49 0.38 4.17
N GLN A 69 -10.25 -0.74 4.84
CA GLN A 69 -11.00 -1.97 4.61
C GLN A 69 -11.96 -2.18 5.77
N ALA A 70 -13.26 -2.27 5.47
CA ALA A 70 -14.29 -2.45 6.48
C ALA A 70 -15.22 -3.62 6.13
N VAL A 71 -15.61 -4.38 7.15
CA VAL A 71 -16.50 -5.53 7.00
C VAL A 71 -17.73 -5.34 7.88
N PHE A 72 -18.90 -5.35 7.25
CA PHE A 72 -20.18 -5.28 7.91
C PHE A 72 -20.70 -6.69 8.19
N SER A 73 -20.86 -7.04 9.46
CA SER A 73 -21.47 -8.30 9.88
C SER A 73 -22.94 -8.09 10.22
N LEU A 74 -23.83 -8.64 9.40
CA LEU A 74 -25.28 -8.48 9.51
C LEU A 74 -25.91 -9.76 10.07
N SER A 75 -26.87 -9.62 10.98
CA SER A 75 -27.55 -10.75 11.62
C SER A 75 -29.05 -10.53 11.79
N GLY A 76 -29.77 -11.63 12.01
CA GLY A 76 -31.23 -11.67 12.17
C GLY A 76 -32.00 -11.35 10.89
N LEU A 77 -31.40 -11.71 9.75
CA LEU A 77 -31.99 -11.52 8.43
C LEU A 77 -32.97 -12.65 8.06
N SER A 78 -33.87 -12.36 7.12
CA SER A 78 -34.84 -13.30 6.57
C SER A 78 -34.65 -13.43 5.06
N SER A 79 -34.53 -14.66 4.56
CA SER A 79 -34.34 -14.92 3.13
C SER A 79 -35.55 -14.59 2.26
N THR A 80 -36.68 -14.20 2.84
CA THR A 80 -37.87 -13.73 2.10
C THR A 80 -37.96 -12.22 1.95
N ASP A 81 -37.08 -11.49 2.64
CA ASP A 81 -37.11 -10.03 2.72
C ASP A 81 -35.91 -9.42 2.00
N THR A 82 -36.10 -8.24 1.41
CA THR A 82 -35.00 -7.44 0.86
C THR A 82 -34.51 -6.46 1.92
N TYR A 83 -33.20 -6.27 2.00
CA TYR A 83 -32.55 -5.38 2.93
C TYR A 83 -31.75 -4.30 2.19
N ILE A 84 -31.51 -3.22 2.90
CA ILE A 84 -30.75 -2.06 2.45
C ILE A 84 -29.65 -1.83 3.47
N LEU A 85 -28.41 -2.11 3.09
CA LEU A 85 -27.22 -1.68 3.81
C LEU A 85 -26.80 -0.33 3.23
N SER A 86 -26.57 0.66 4.08
CA SER A 86 -25.97 1.93 3.67
C SER A 86 -24.81 2.27 4.58
N TRP A 87 -23.74 2.80 4.01
CA TRP A 87 -22.57 3.24 4.76
C TRP A 87 -22.13 4.62 4.30
N ASN A 88 -21.42 5.32 5.18
CA ASN A 88 -20.92 6.65 4.92
C ASN A 88 -19.65 6.88 5.72
N LEU A 89 -18.56 7.12 5.01
CA LEU A 89 -17.26 7.53 5.54
C LEU A 89 -17.21 9.06 5.58
N ARG A 90 -16.83 9.60 6.74
CA ARG A 90 -16.76 11.04 6.99
C ARG A 90 -15.42 11.47 7.56
N GLU A 91 -15.06 12.69 7.19
CA GLU A 91 -14.02 13.46 7.86
C GLU A 91 -14.47 13.82 9.29
N GLY A 92 -13.55 13.73 10.24
CA GLY A 92 -13.78 14.02 11.66
C GLY A 92 -14.43 12.88 12.43
N ASN A 93 -14.63 13.10 13.73
CA ASN A 93 -15.18 12.11 14.67
C ASN A 93 -16.71 12.25 14.91
N THR A 94 -17.40 13.06 14.11
CA THR A 94 -18.84 13.32 14.24
C THR A 94 -19.59 13.19 12.91
N THR A 95 -20.91 13.01 12.99
CA THR A 95 -21.78 12.96 11.81
C THR A 95 -21.96 14.31 11.09
N GLN A 96 -21.34 15.40 11.60
CA GLN A 96 -21.35 16.72 10.94
C GLN A 96 -20.25 16.88 9.89
N GLY A 97 -19.30 15.94 9.84
CA GLY A 97 -18.21 15.94 8.88
C GLY A 97 -18.65 15.77 7.42
N ASN A 98 -17.78 16.19 6.52
CA ASN A 98 -17.94 16.00 5.08
C ASN A 98 -18.00 14.51 4.75
N SER A 99 -18.92 14.13 3.87
CA SER A 99 -18.99 12.76 3.35
C SER A 99 -17.88 12.59 2.31
N LEU A 100 -17.00 11.62 2.54
CA LEU A 100 -15.86 11.33 1.67
C LEU A 100 -16.22 10.21 0.70
N ALA A 101 -16.82 9.14 1.21
CA ALA A 101 -17.34 8.04 0.40
C ALA A 101 -18.62 7.47 1.02
N SER A 102 -19.52 6.94 0.19
CA SER A 102 -20.74 6.30 0.67
C SER A 102 -21.38 5.46 -0.43
N ASP A 103 -22.01 4.36 -0.05
CA ASP A 103 -22.79 3.55 -0.96
C ASP A 103 -24.02 2.94 -0.28
N LEU A 104 -24.90 2.36 -1.09
CA LEU A 104 -26.13 1.72 -0.66
C LEU A 104 -26.36 0.42 -1.44
N PHE A 105 -26.36 -0.70 -0.71
CA PHE A 105 -26.52 -2.04 -1.25
C PHE A 105 -27.93 -2.59 -0.99
N TYR A 106 -28.59 -3.02 -2.06
CA TYR A 106 -29.83 -3.79 -1.98
C TYR A 106 -29.52 -5.27 -2.13
N PHE A 107 -29.91 -6.07 -1.15
CA PHE A 107 -29.67 -7.51 -1.22
C PHE A 107 -30.82 -8.30 -0.59
N GLN A 108 -30.94 -9.56 -1.01
CA GLN A 108 -31.82 -10.54 -0.40
C GLN A 108 -30.95 -11.70 0.12
N PRO A 109 -30.87 -11.91 1.43
CA PRO A 109 -29.91 -12.83 2.02
C PRO A 109 -30.32 -14.28 1.78
N SER A 110 -29.33 -15.17 1.70
CA SER A 110 -29.55 -16.62 1.62
C SER A 110 -29.85 -17.26 2.99
N GLY A 111 -29.43 -16.61 4.08
CA GLY A 111 -29.56 -17.08 5.45
C GLY A 111 -29.86 -15.97 6.46
N SER A 112 -29.66 -16.26 7.76
CA SER A 112 -29.90 -15.30 8.84
C SER A 112 -28.75 -14.31 9.06
N ASN A 113 -27.59 -14.58 8.46
CA ASN A 113 -26.40 -13.75 8.52
C ASN A 113 -25.98 -13.36 7.09
N HIS A 114 -25.33 -12.23 6.96
CA HIS A 114 -24.73 -11.76 5.71
C HIS A 114 -23.52 -10.88 6.04
N TYR A 115 -22.52 -10.89 5.16
CA TYR A 115 -21.31 -10.09 5.30
C TYR A 115 -21.14 -9.27 4.03
N GLU A 116 -20.80 -8.00 4.21
CA GLU A 116 -20.47 -7.09 3.11
C GLU A 116 -19.15 -6.42 3.42
N ALA A 117 -18.26 -6.32 2.44
CA ALA A 117 -16.95 -5.72 2.61
C ALA A 117 -16.79 -4.52 1.68
N ILE A 118 -16.14 -3.48 2.18
CA ILE A 118 -15.77 -2.31 1.39
C ILE A 118 -14.28 -2.05 1.52
N GLU A 119 -13.73 -1.45 0.48
CA GLU A 119 -12.39 -0.91 0.45
C GLU A 119 -12.46 0.50 -0.11
N VAL A 120 -11.83 1.44 0.59
CA VAL A 120 -11.79 2.85 0.20
C VAL A 120 -10.34 3.31 0.22
N TRP A 121 -9.85 3.74 -0.95
CA TRP A 121 -8.54 4.35 -1.14
C TRP A 121 -8.66 5.88 -1.17
N HIS A 122 -7.53 6.58 -0.96
CA HIS A 122 -7.38 8.03 -1.19
C HIS A 122 -8.51 8.89 -0.61
N PHE A 123 -8.97 8.54 0.60
CA PHE A 123 -10.05 9.24 1.28
C PHE A 123 -9.55 10.26 2.30
N SER A 124 -8.26 10.22 2.65
CA SER A 124 -7.72 11.04 3.72
C SER A 124 -7.66 12.52 3.30
N THR A 125 -7.76 13.39 4.29
CA THR A 125 -7.72 14.85 4.21
C THR A 125 -6.70 15.35 5.25
N ASP A 126 -6.61 16.67 5.45
CA ASP A 126 -5.80 17.26 6.54
C ASP A 126 -6.34 16.94 7.96
N SER A 127 -7.46 16.22 8.08
CA SER A 127 -7.97 15.73 9.36
C SER A 127 -7.28 14.43 9.73
N HIS A 128 -6.88 14.29 10.99
CA HIS A 128 -6.44 13.00 11.51
C HIS A 128 -7.59 12.08 11.92
N LEU A 129 -8.80 12.59 12.14
CA LEU A 129 -9.93 11.81 12.67
C LEU A 129 -10.95 11.50 11.57
N TYR A 130 -11.51 10.29 11.62
CA TYR A 130 -12.53 9.83 10.66
C TYR A 130 -13.62 9.01 11.35
N LEU A 131 -14.79 8.97 10.72
CA LEU A 131 -15.97 8.26 11.18
C LEU A 131 -16.61 7.47 10.02
N LEU A 132 -16.56 6.15 10.12
CA LEU A 132 -17.38 5.26 9.31
C LEU A 132 -18.71 5.00 10.03
N THR A 133 -19.82 5.33 9.38
CA THR A 133 -21.17 4.98 9.86
C THR A 133 -21.80 3.99 8.91
N ALA A 134 -22.58 3.04 9.43
CA ALA A 134 -23.37 2.14 8.61
C ALA A 134 -24.72 1.84 9.26
N SER A 135 -25.72 1.58 8.41
CA SER A 135 -27.06 1.23 8.83
C SER A 135 -27.65 0.13 7.97
N ILE A 136 -28.37 -0.79 8.61
CA ILE A 136 -29.13 -1.85 7.95
C ILE A 136 -30.62 -1.66 8.22
N GLN A 137 -31.44 -1.78 7.18
CA GLN A 137 -32.89 -1.76 7.30
C GLN A 137 -33.56 -2.73 6.32
N LYS A 138 -34.75 -3.21 6.65
CA LYS A 138 -35.63 -3.94 5.74
C LYS A 138 -36.27 -2.98 4.73
N ALA A 139 -36.24 -3.34 3.45
CA ALA A 139 -36.77 -2.53 2.38
C ALA A 139 -38.28 -2.28 2.57
N GLY A 140 -38.68 -1.01 2.59
CA GLY A 140 -40.06 -0.61 2.83
C GLY A 140 -40.49 -0.56 4.30
N ASP A 141 -39.59 -0.84 5.25
CA ASP A 141 -39.83 -0.70 6.69
C ASP A 141 -38.73 0.14 7.39
N PRO A 142 -38.85 1.49 7.36
CA PRO A 142 -37.89 2.38 8.01
C PRO A 142 -37.79 2.21 9.54
N ALA A 143 -38.75 1.54 10.18
CA ALA A 143 -38.72 1.32 11.63
C ALA A 143 -37.76 0.19 12.04
N SER A 144 -37.22 -0.56 11.07
CA SER A 144 -36.29 -1.67 11.27
C SER A 144 -34.81 -1.26 11.30
N ILE A 145 -34.52 0.04 11.16
CA ILE A 145 -33.14 0.55 11.07
C ILE A 145 -32.31 0.19 12.32
N THR A 146 -31.10 -0.30 12.08
CA THR A 146 -30.07 -0.53 13.09
C THR A 146 -28.77 0.05 12.58
N ASP A 147 -28.06 0.79 13.44
CA ASP A 147 -26.88 1.56 13.09
C ASP A 147 -25.63 1.03 13.82
N THR A 148 -24.46 1.24 13.22
CA THR A 148 -23.15 1.07 13.84
C THR A 148 -22.22 2.22 13.41
N GLU A 149 -21.20 2.49 14.21
CA GLU A 149 -20.17 3.45 13.87
C GLU A 149 -18.77 2.94 14.26
N GLN A 150 -17.78 3.37 13.50
CA GLN A 150 -16.38 3.13 13.78
C GLN A 150 -15.58 4.42 13.62
N LYS A 151 -14.82 4.76 14.66
CA LYS A 151 -13.86 5.86 14.66
C LYS A 151 -12.47 5.32 14.44
N PHE A 152 -11.66 6.05 13.69
CA PHE A 152 -10.27 5.71 13.41
C PHE A 152 -9.50 6.98 13.07
N ALA A 153 -8.19 6.86 13.00
CA ALA A 153 -7.29 7.94 12.65
C ALA A 153 -6.46 7.61 11.41
N VAL A 154 -6.12 8.65 10.64
CA VAL A 154 -5.22 8.55 9.49
C VAL A 154 -4.17 9.65 9.60
N PHE A 155 -2.91 9.32 9.41
CA PHE A 155 -1.80 10.26 9.34
C PHE A 155 -1.32 10.37 7.91
N ARG A 156 -0.85 11.55 7.52
CA ARG A 156 -0.33 11.73 6.17
C ARG A 156 0.99 10.98 6.03
N LYS A 157 1.14 10.24 4.93
CA LYS A 157 2.40 9.63 4.55
C LYS A 157 3.37 10.73 4.09
N SER A 158 4.65 10.51 4.40
CA SER A 158 5.68 11.52 4.21
C SER A 158 7.02 10.87 3.92
N LEU A 159 7.76 11.48 3.00
CA LEU A 159 9.15 11.21 2.72
C LEU A 159 10.02 11.74 3.84
N SER A 160 11.06 10.97 4.19
CA SER A 160 12.01 11.39 5.22
C SER A 160 12.84 12.57 4.73
N PRO A 161 13.14 13.55 5.59
CA PRO A 161 14.10 14.59 5.24
C PRO A 161 15.48 13.98 4.99
N ASP A 162 16.28 14.63 4.16
CA ASP A 162 17.65 14.23 3.77
C ASP A 162 18.70 14.37 4.90
N TRP A 163 18.30 14.31 6.17
CA TRP A 163 19.23 14.42 7.29
C TRP A 163 20.06 13.15 7.44
N THR A 164 21.38 13.30 7.61
CA THR A 164 22.29 12.18 7.80
C THR A 164 22.19 11.54 9.19
N ASP A 165 21.77 12.32 10.19
CA ASP A 165 21.53 11.85 11.55
C ASP A 165 20.53 12.77 12.29
N LEU A 166 19.95 12.26 13.38
CA LEU A 166 19.17 13.01 14.36
C LEU A 166 19.76 12.80 15.76
N VAL A 167 20.48 13.80 16.27
CA VAL A 167 21.08 13.74 17.61
C VAL A 167 20.07 14.22 18.65
N MET A 168 19.71 13.36 19.61
CA MET A 168 18.65 13.62 20.57
C MET A 168 19.18 13.81 21.99
N PHE A 169 18.91 14.98 22.58
CA PHE A 169 19.11 15.29 23.99
C PHE A 169 17.77 15.36 24.73
N GLY A 170 17.68 14.76 25.90
CA GLY A 170 16.40 14.76 26.61
C GLY A 170 16.30 13.83 27.79
N ASP A 171 15.07 13.39 28.05
CA ASP A 171 14.70 12.61 29.22
C ASP A 171 14.19 11.18 28.89
N SER A 172 13.40 10.59 29.78
CA SER A 172 12.84 9.24 29.65
C SER A 172 11.95 9.05 28.43
N LEU A 173 11.35 10.10 27.87
CA LEU A 173 10.51 10.00 26.67
C LEU A 173 11.34 9.69 25.41
N SER A 174 12.64 9.95 25.45
CA SER A 174 13.56 9.73 24.33
C SER A 174 14.70 8.75 24.67
N ASP A 175 14.93 8.42 25.94
CA ASP A 175 15.98 7.48 26.37
C ASP A 175 15.78 6.07 25.79
N THR A 176 16.82 5.55 25.15
CA THR A 176 16.85 4.21 24.55
C THR A 176 17.73 3.21 25.30
N GLY A 177 18.22 3.59 26.49
CA GLY A 177 18.93 2.71 27.41
C GLY A 177 20.16 3.32 28.08
N ASN A 178 20.38 4.63 28.00
CA ASN A 178 21.47 5.31 28.72
C ASN A 178 21.31 5.15 30.23
N SER A 179 20.11 5.38 30.77
CA SER A 179 19.85 5.21 32.21
C SER A 179 20.00 3.75 32.64
N TYR A 180 19.57 2.83 31.77
CA TYR A 180 19.67 1.40 32.03
C TYR A 180 21.11 0.92 32.03
N ARG A 181 21.92 1.38 31.07
CA ARG A 181 23.35 1.08 31.01
C ARG A 181 24.07 1.55 32.26
N GLU A 182 23.76 2.75 32.75
CA GLU A 182 24.48 3.36 33.88
C GLU A 182 24.02 2.80 35.25
N TRP A 183 22.71 2.63 35.45
CA TRP A 183 22.16 2.31 36.78
C TRP A 183 21.27 1.07 36.81
N GLY A 184 21.03 0.41 35.66
CA GLY A 184 20.08 -0.70 35.55
C GLY A 184 18.61 -0.27 35.69
N THR A 185 18.31 1.03 35.52
CA THR A 185 16.94 1.59 35.61
C THR A 185 16.49 2.10 34.25
N PRO A 186 15.28 1.77 33.78
CA PRO A 186 14.26 0.97 34.47
C PRO A 186 14.54 -0.53 34.39
N ASP A 187 13.93 -1.33 35.27
CA ASP A 187 14.02 -2.79 35.21
C ASP A 187 13.56 -3.30 33.83
N SER A 188 14.36 -4.13 33.16
CA SER A 188 14.05 -4.62 31.82
C SER A 188 14.26 -6.14 31.76
N PRO A 189 13.18 -6.96 31.72
CA PRO A 189 11.74 -6.62 31.80
C PRO A 189 11.33 -6.06 33.19
N PRO A 190 10.17 -5.36 33.31
CA PRO A 190 9.05 -5.32 32.35
C PRO A 190 9.13 -4.22 31.29
N TYR A 191 10.05 -3.28 31.43
CA TYR A 191 10.32 -2.30 30.38
C TYR A 191 11.09 -2.92 29.21
N PHE A 192 10.98 -2.34 28.03
CA PHE A 192 11.60 -2.86 26.82
C PHE A 192 13.02 -2.33 26.64
N GLY A 193 14.04 -3.19 26.74
CA GLY A 193 15.43 -2.86 26.41
C GLY A 193 15.96 -1.58 27.05
N GLY A 194 15.57 -1.30 28.30
CA GLY A 194 15.97 -0.09 29.04
C GLY A 194 15.24 1.21 28.66
N ARG A 195 14.24 1.17 27.77
CA ARG A 195 13.35 2.32 27.47
C ARG A 195 12.30 2.46 28.57
N PHE A 196 11.81 3.66 28.86
CA PHE A 196 10.72 3.87 29.82
C PHE A 196 9.32 3.58 29.22
N THR A 197 9.20 2.51 28.44
CA THR A 197 7.93 2.03 27.87
C THR A 197 8.00 0.51 27.60
N ASN A 198 6.90 -0.09 27.14
CA ASN A 198 6.78 -1.52 26.81
C ASN A 198 7.25 -1.90 25.40
N GLY A 199 7.96 -1.00 24.70
CA GLY A 199 8.45 -1.20 23.34
C GLY A 199 9.41 -0.11 22.89
N LYS A 200 9.53 0.08 21.57
CA LYS A 200 10.29 1.18 20.96
C LYS A 200 9.69 2.55 21.34
N VAL A 201 10.54 3.51 21.68
CA VAL A 201 10.14 4.92 21.85
C VAL A 201 9.98 5.59 20.49
N TRP A 202 9.50 6.83 20.45
CA TRP A 202 9.25 7.57 19.21
C TRP A 202 10.53 7.71 18.36
N LEU A 203 11.66 8.01 19.01
CA LEU A 203 12.95 8.22 18.34
C LEU A 203 13.42 6.96 17.59
N ASP A 204 13.24 5.77 18.17
CA ASP A 204 13.57 4.49 17.51
C ASP A 204 12.83 4.33 16.16
N ARG A 205 11.66 4.97 16.01
CA ARG A 205 10.80 4.88 14.82
C ARG A 205 11.11 5.97 13.80
N VAL A 206 11.53 7.15 14.26
CA VAL A 206 11.96 8.25 13.39
C VAL A 206 13.31 7.92 12.76
N HIS A 207 14.29 7.45 13.55
CA HIS A 207 15.56 6.96 12.99
C HIS A 207 15.37 5.84 11.98
N GLN A 208 14.49 4.88 12.27
CA GLN A 208 14.19 3.81 11.32
C GLN A 208 13.64 4.33 9.99
N TRP A 209 12.79 5.36 10.02
CA TRP A 209 12.23 5.99 8.83
C TRP A 209 13.28 6.77 8.03
N MET A 210 14.21 7.44 8.72
CA MET A 210 15.36 8.10 8.10
C MET A 210 16.45 7.13 7.60
N GLY A 211 16.32 5.82 7.84
CA GLY A 211 17.38 4.84 7.53
C GLY A 211 18.60 4.92 8.47
N VAL A 212 18.48 5.59 9.61
CA VAL A 212 19.55 5.80 10.60
C VAL A 212 19.42 4.82 11.77
N SER A 213 20.54 4.45 12.40
CA SER A 213 20.55 3.58 13.58
C SER A 213 20.55 4.37 14.88
N THR A 214 19.61 4.05 15.78
CA THR A 214 19.61 4.61 17.14
C THR A 214 20.72 4.00 17.99
N THR A 215 21.63 4.83 18.49
CA THR A 215 22.77 4.39 19.31
C THR A 215 22.89 5.21 20.59
N ILE A 216 23.04 4.53 21.73
CA ILE A 216 23.17 5.19 23.03
C ILE A 216 24.58 5.80 23.21
N GLY A 217 24.68 7.07 23.61
CA GLY A 217 25.95 7.77 23.83
C GLY A 217 26.04 8.45 25.21
N GLN A 218 27.20 8.37 25.85
CA GLN A 218 27.51 9.03 27.13
C GLN A 218 28.89 9.67 27.11
N GLY A 219 29.07 10.79 27.80
CA GLY A 219 30.36 11.48 27.82
C GLY A 219 30.88 11.72 26.41
N SER A 220 32.11 11.27 26.11
CA SER A 220 32.73 11.41 24.80
C SER A 220 32.36 10.32 23.76
N ASP A 221 31.38 9.46 24.04
CA ASP A 221 30.91 8.47 23.06
C ASP A 221 30.13 9.15 21.93
N SER A 222 30.21 8.64 20.70
CA SER A 222 29.57 9.24 19.52
C SER A 222 28.09 8.89 19.31
N GLY A 223 27.44 8.24 20.29
CA GLY A 223 26.05 7.79 20.12
C GLY A 223 25.08 8.96 19.97
N ASN A 224 24.16 8.86 19.01
CA ASN A 224 23.20 9.93 18.64
C ASN A 224 22.02 10.06 19.62
N ASN A 225 21.77 9.10 20.50
CA ASN A 225 20.85 9.27 21.62
C ASN A 225 21.59 9.55 22.92
N ARG A 226 21.41 10.77 23.42
CA ARG A 226 22.06 11.32 24.62
C ARG A 226 21.10 11.41 25.82
N ALA A 227 19.83 11.08 25.62
CA ALA A 227 18.78 11.27 26.60
C ALA A 227 18.94 10.33 27.81
N TYR A 228 18.52 10.81 28.99
CA TYR A 228 18.55 10.06 30.25
C TYR A 228 17.23 10.19 31.00
N GLY A 229 16.64 9.06 31.39
CA GLY A 229 15.51 9.01 32.30
C GLY A 229 15.72 9.81 33.57
N GLY A 230 14.78 10.73 33.83
CA GLY A 230 14.81 11.63 34.98
C GLY A 230 15.59 12.93 34.78
N ALA A 231 16.21 13.15 33.61
CA ALA A 231 16.91 14.40 33.29
C ALA A 231 15.96 15.59 33.35
N THR A 232 16.41 16.68 33.98
CA THR A 232 15.75 18.00 33.91
C THR A 232 16.36 18.85 32.81
N SER A 233 15.75 20.01 32.52
CA SER A 233 16.28 20.98 31.56
C SER A 233 17.59 21.65 32.01
N GLU A 234 17.91 21.62 33.30
CA GLU A 234 19.09 22.28 33.87
C GLU A 234 20.42 21.74 33.29
N ASN A 235 21.53 22.41 33.60
CA ASN A 235 22.86 21.83 33.41
C ASN A 235 23.28 21.00 34.65
N GLY A 236 24.31 20.17 34.52
CA GLY A 236 24.89 19.37 35.59
C GLY A 236 24.13 18.08 35.88
N TYR A 237 23.96 17.78 37.16
CA TYR A 237 23.35 16.52 37.61
C TYR A 237 22.15 16.76 38.51
N TYR A 238 21.02 16.12 38.21
CA TYR A 238 19.92 16.00 39.14
C TYR A 238 20.22 14.90 40.17
N LEU A 239 20.00 15.21 41.46
CA LEU A 239 20.32 14.36 42.62
C LEU A 239 21.75 13.74 42.60
N TRP A 240 22.72 14.47 42.02
CA TRP A 240 24.14 14.08 41.89
C TRP A 240 24.43 12.89 40.97
N VAL A 241 23.42 12.30 40.34
CA VAL A 241 23.58 11.07 39.55
C VAL A 241 22.97 11.16 38.15
N VAL A 242 21.82 11.82 37.98
CA VAL A 242 21.15 11.86 36.68
C VAL A 242 21.72 12.99 35.85
N THR A 243 22.22 12.67 34.65
CA THR A 243 22.79 13.64 33.71
C THR A 243 21.68 14.50 33.09
N ASN A 244 21.60 15.78 33.48
CA ASN A 244 20.60 16.70 32.93
C ASN A 244 20.95 17.11 31.49
N VAL A 245 19.98 17.68 30.77
CA VAL A 245 20.12 18.00 29.35
C VAL A 245 21.31 18.90 29.06
N GLY A 246 21.54 19.94 29.86
CA GLY A 246 22.70 20.81 29.64
C GLY A 246 24.03 20.06 29.75
N ARG A 247 24.12 19.06 30.63
CA ARG A 247 25.32 18.23 30.74
C ARG A 247 25.45 17.27 29.56
N GLN A 248 24.35 16.75 29.05
CA GLN A 248 24.35 15.90 27.87
C GLN A 248 24.89 16.67 26.65
N VAL A 249 24.46 17.94 26.49
CA VAL A 249 24.93 18.86 25.45
C VAL A 249 26.39 19.23 25.65
N ASP A 250 26.82 19.63 26.86
CA ASP A 250 28.22 19.90 27.20
C ASP A 250 29.12 18.70 26.84
N ASP A 251 28.75 17.50 27.29
CA ASP A 251 29.56 16.29 27.07
C ASP A 251 29.70 15.95 25.58
N TYR A 252 28.68 16.23 24.77
CA TYR A 252 28.71 15.98 23.33
C TYR A 252 29.55 17.04 22.61
N THR A 253 29.24 18.32 22.82
CA THR A 253 29.90 19.49 22.19
C THR A 253 31.37 19.68 22.61
N ASP A 254 31.77 19.16 23.77
CA ASP A 254 33.19 19.07 24.16
C ASP A 254 34.03 18.19 23.21
N THR A 255 33.39 17.28 22.46
CA THR A 255 34.07 16.26 21.64
C THR A 255 33.70 16.33 20.15
N PHE A 256 32.45 16.67 19.85
CA PHE A 256 31.86 16.60 18.52
C PHE A 256 31.26 17.96 18.14
N SER A 257 31.29 18.28 16.84
CA SER A 257 30.56 19.40 16.23
C SER A 257 29.48 18.82 15.32
N PHE A 258 28.51 19.64 14.95
CA PHE A 258 27.42 19.22 14.06
C PHE A 258 27.70 19.61 12.61
N ASP A 259 27.32 18.73 11.68
CA ASP A 259 27.28 19.03 10.26
C ASP A 259 25.91 19.64 9.88
N ALA A 260 25.85 20.36 8.75
CA ALA A 260 24.65 21.11 8.35
C ALA A 260 23.44 20.22 7.97
N ASP A 261 23.72 18.98 7.58
CA ASP A 261 22.76 17.93 7.25
C ASP A 261 22.38 17.05 8.47
N GLU A 262 22.79 17.42 9.68
CA GLU A 262 22.31 16.80 10.92
C GLU A 262 21.19 17.62 11.57
N ALA A 263 20.20 16.91 12.14
CA ALA A 263 19.16 17.51 12.96
C ALA A 263 19.43 17.27 14.45
N ILE A 264 19.13 18.26 15.30
CA ILE A 264 19.36 18.17 16.74
C ILE A 264 18.04 18.34 17.49
N GLY A 265 17.64 17.32 18.26
CA GLY A 265 16.45 17.35 19.09
C GLY A 265 16.75 17.68 20.55
N ILE A 266 15.96 18.57 21.16
CA ILE A 266 15.99 18.86 22.59
C ILE A 266 14.58 18.72 23.17
N TRP A 267 14.35 17.69 23.99
CA TRP A 267 13.06 17.48 24.65
C TRP A 267 13.23 17.24 26.15
N ALA A 268 12.85 18.24 26.95
CA ALA A 268 12.92 18.22 28.41
C ALA A 268 11.89 19.14 29.04
N GLY A 269 11.77 19.08 30.37
CA GLY A 269 10.89 19.93 31.16
C GLY A 269 9.86 19.13 31.97
N GLY A 270 9.58 17.89 31.58
CA GLY A 270 8.62 17.07 32.28
C GLY A 270 9.05 16.75 33.71
N ASN A 271 10.34 16.42 33.89
CA ASN A 271 10.91 16.22 35.22
C ASN A 271 11.00 17.51 36.03
N ASP A 272 11.24 18.66 35.41
CA ASP A 272 11.27 19.97 36.07
C ASP A 272 9.91 20.29 36.71
N ILE A 273 8.82 20.12 35.96
CA ILE A 273 7.44 20.33 36.46
C ILE A 273 7.10 19.31 37.55
N ARG A 274 7.43 18.04 37.36
CA ARG A 274 7.23 16.99 38.38
C ARG A 274 8.02 17.26 39.66
N ASN A 275 9.21 17.84 39.54
CA ASN A 275 10.08 18.20 40.66
C ASN A 275 9.72 19.53 41.33
N GLY A 276 8.71 20.24 40.80
CA GLY A 276 8.14 21.43 41.41
C GLY A 276 8.87 22.72 41.07
N VAL A 277 9.35 22.88 39.83
CA VAL A 277 9.77 24.20 39.31
C VAL A 277 8.64 25.22 39.47
N ASP A 278 8.98 26.45 39.82
CA ASP A 278 7.99 27.48 40.13
C ASP A 278 7.36 28.11 38.87
N ASN A 279 8.10 28.15 37.74
CA ASN A 279 7.74 28.89 36.52
C ASN A 279 8.19 28.13 35.26
N GLY A 280 7.30 27.99 34.28
CA GLY A 280 7.61 27.30 33.01
C GLY A 280 8.73 27.96 32.20
N MET A 281 8.89 29.29 32.31
CA MET A 281 9.93 30.04 31.60
C MET A 281 11.36 29.72 32.07
N GLU A 282 11.55 29.19 33.27
CA GLU A 282 12.87 28.75 33.72
C GLU A 282 13.39 27.60 32.85
N ILE A 283 12.50 26.67 32.51
CA ILE A 283 12.79 25.55 31.61
C ILE A 283 13.11 26.06 30.20
N VAL A 284 12.33 27.03 29.70
CA VAL A 284 12.55 27.64 28.37
C VAL A 284 13.93 28.31 28.29
N ASN A 285 14.32 29.08 29.31
CA ASN A 285 15.63 29.73 29.35
C ASN A 285 16.77 28.70 29.35
N ASN A 286 16.61 27.57 30.06
CA ASN A 286 17.62 26.50 30.03
C ASN A 286 17.72 25.88 28.63
N ILE A 287 16.59 25.61 27.96
CA ILE A 287 16.59 25.07 26.60
C ILE A 287 17.17 26.07 25.60
N GLU A 288 16.92 27.37 25.77
CA GLU A 288 17.53 28.44 24.97
C GLU A 288 19.07 28.41 25.07
N GLU A 289 19.62 28.29 26.29
CA GLU A 289 21.07 28.18 26.48
C GLU A 289 21.67 26.98 25.73
N HIS A 290 21.01 25.81 25.83
CA HIS A 290 21.47 24.59 25.15
C HIS A 290 21.31 24.66 23.64
N ALA A 291 20.22 25.25 23.15
CA ALA A 291 19.94 25.42 21.73
C ALA A 291 20.98 26.36 21.09
N ILE A 292 21.31 27.47 21.75
CA ILE A 292 22.36 28.38 21.27
C ILE A 292 23.72 27.67 21.25
N GLN A 293 24.03 26.85 22.25
CA GLN A 293 25.27 26.09 22.29
C GLN A 293 25.40 25.12 21.12
N VAL A 294 24.36 24.35 20.78
CA VAL A 294 24.41 23.44 19.62
C VAL A 294 24.48 24.20 18.29
N ILE A 295 23.84 25.37 18.19
CA ILE A 295 23.95 26.26 17.01
C ILE A 295 25.38 26.78 16.86
N ASP A 296 26.00 27.26 17.95
CA ASP A 296 27.39 27.74 17.96
C ASP A 296 28.38 26.62 17.56
N ASP A 297 28.00 25.37 17.78
CA ASP A 297 28.76 24.17 17.41
C ASP A 297 28.39 23.57 16.04
N GLY A 298 27.56 24.25 15.26
CA GLY A 298 27.32 23.96 13.84
C GLY A 298 25.91 23.52 13.47
N ALA A 299 24.99 23.36 14.43
CA ALA A 299 23.64 22.90 14.13
C ALA A 299 22.86 23.93 13.28
N GLU A 300 22.42 23.51 12.09
CA GLU A 300 21.55 24.31 11.21
C GLU A 300 20.06 23.93 11.33
N THR A 301 19.75 22.75 11.90
CA THR A 301 18.38 22.26 12.09
C THR A 301 18.11 21.81 13.53
N LEU A 302 17.04 22.31 14.15
CA LEU A 302 16.62 21.99 15.52
C LEU A 302 15.19 21.42 15.57
N LEU A 303 14.99 20.44 16.44
CA LEU A 303 13.67 19.96 16.87
C LEU A 303 13.47 20.33 18.34
N LEU A 304 12.53 21.25 18.59
CA LEU A 304 12.06 21.60 19.92
C LEU A 304 10.67 21.01 20.14
N PHE A 305 10.30 20.74 21.38
CA PHE A 305 9.07 20.02 21.70
C PHE A 305 8.24 20.78 22.71
N GLU A 306 6.93 20.80 22.49
CA GLU A 306 5.98 21.11 23.55
C GLU A 306 6.00 20.03 24.64
N LEU A 307 5.54 20.37 25.84
CA LEU A 307 5.25 19.40 26.89
C LEU A 307 3.81 18.90 26.77
N PRO A 308 3.58 17.58 26.80
CA PRO A 308 2.25 17.03 26.95
C PRO A 308 1.64 17.45 28.31
N PRO A 309 0.31 17.36 28.49
CA PRO A 309 -0.37 17.74 29.73
C PRO A 309 -0.06 16.78 30.88
N ILE A 310 1.10 16.97 31.49
CA ILE A 310 1.62 16.17 32.61
C ILE A 310 0.68 16.17 33.80
N ASP A 311 -0.17 17.18 33.97
CA ASP A 311 -1.20 17.23 35.02
C ASP A 311 -2.24 16.09 34.93
N ARG A 312 -2.28 15.37 33.80
CA ARG A 312 -3.21 14.25 33.54
C ARG A 312 -2.58 12.86 33.61
N ILE A 313 -1.28 12.73 33.91
CA ILE A 313 -0.66 11.41 34.10
C ILE A 313 -1.20 10.70 35.35
N PRO A 314 -1.16 9.35 35.42
CA PRO A 314 -1.70 8.62 36.56
C PRO A 314 -1.05 8.97 37.92
N GLU A 315 0.23 9.37 37.95
CA GLU A 315 0.95 9.82 39.16
C GLU A 315 0.19 10.93 39.91
N PHE A 316 -0.42 11.85 39.16
CA PHE A 316 -1.18 12.97 39.73
C PHE A 316 -2.69 12.72 39.71
N ARG A 317 -3.18 11.52 39.37
CA ARG A 317 -4.62 11.23 39.27
C ARG A 317 -5.39 11.68 40.52
N ASP A 318 -4.82 11.42 41.69
CA ASP A 318 -5.46 11.66 42.99
C ASP A 318 -5.08 13.02 43.62
N ASP A 319 -4.32 13.87 42.91
CA ASP A 319 -4.01 15.25 43.32
C ASP A 319 -5.28 16.13 43.34
N SER A 320 -5.22 17.21 44.13
CA SER A 320 -6.28 18.22 44.13
C SER A 320 -6.38 18.93 42.78
N ALA A 321 -7.58 19.39 42.42
CA ALA A 321 -7.80 20.19 41.21
C ALA A 321 -6.94 21.46 41.18
N GLU A 322 -6.62 22.04 42.35
CA GLU A 322 -5.72 23.17 42.49
C GLU A 322 -4.27 22.79 42.12
N SER A 323 -3.77 21.67 42.66
CA SER A 323 -2.43 21.14 42.33
C SER A 323 -2.27 20.82 40.84
N LYS A 324 -3.33 20.28 40.21
CA LYS A 324 -3.34 20.02 38.75
C LYS A 324 -3.36 21.29 37.94
N ALA A 325 -4.18 22.28 38.33
CA ALA A 325 -4.26 23.57 37.65
C ALA A 325 -2.93 24.34 37.71
N GLU A 326 -2.21 24.29 38.84
CA GLU A 326 -0.87 24.89 38.94
C GLU A 326 0.14 24.23 37.99
N LYS A 327 0.08 22.90 37.82
CA LYS A 327 0.94 22.20 36.84
C LYS A 327 0.56 22.57 35.41
N ALA A 328 -0.73 22.59 35.09
CA ALA A 328 -1.23 23.00 33.78
C ALA A 328 -0.81 24.43 33.43
N GLU A 329 -0.85 25.37 34.37
CA GLU A 329 -0.38 26.75 34.16
C GLU A 329 1.11 26.81 33.79
N ARG A 330 1.97 26.03 34.45
CA ARG A 330 3.40 25.95 34.11
C ARG A 330 3.65 25.32 32.74
N ILE A 331 2.83 24.33 32.34
CA ILE A 331 2.89 23.72 31.01
C ILE A 331 2.46 24.75 29.95
N ASP A 332 1.40 25.51 30.19
CA ASP A 332 0.94 26.57 29.29
C ASP A 332 2.01 27.67 29.13
N GLU A 333 2.66 28.08 30.23
CA GLU A 333 3.79 29.01 30.21
C GLU A 333 4.96 28.48 29.39
N PHE A 334 5.34 27.21 29.61
CA PHE A 334 6.40 26.55 28.86
C PHE A 334 6.08 26.46 27.36
N ASN A 335 4.91 25.93 26.99
CA ASN A 335 4.52 25.73 25.59
C ASN A 335 4.42 27.06 24.82
N ALA A 336 3.90 28.11 25.46
CA ALA A 336 3.91 29.45 24.87
C ALA A 336 5.34 30.03 24.72
N GLY A 337 6.20 29.76 25.70
CA GLY A 337 7.59 30.21 25.71
C GLY A 337 8.44 29.49 24.66
N ILE A 338 8.35 28.16 24.55
CA ILE A 338 9.11 27.37 23.58
C ILE A 338 8.71 27.69 22.14
N ALA A 339 7.43 27.99 21.88
CA ALA A 339 6.97 28.45 20.57
C ALA A 339 7.55 29.82 20.20
N THR A 340 7.67 30.71 21.19
CA THR A 340 8.34 32.01 21.00
C THR A 340 9.83 31.80 20.72
N LEU A 341 10.50 30.95 21.52
CA LEU A 341 11.91 30.61 21.33
C LEU A 341 12.20 30.05 19.94
N ALA A 342 11.38 29.12 19.44
CA ALA A 342 11.56 28.55 18.10
C ALA A 342 11.55 29.63 17.00
N THR A 343 10.64 30.60 17.12
CA THR A 343 10.56 31.74 16.19
C THR A 343 11.79 32.65 16.32
N ASP A 344 12.22 32.92 17.56
CA ASP A 344 13.35 33.79 17.84
C ASP A 344 14.65 33.19 17.30
N LEU A 345 14.93 31.92 17.57
CA LEU A 345 16.09 31.19 17.04
C LEU A 345 16.15 31.21 15.51
N THR A 346 15.01 30.94 14.86
CA THR A 346 14.91 31.01 13.39
C THR A 346 15.27 32.40 12.87
N SER A 347 14.76 33.45 13.53
CA SER A 347 14.94 34.83 13.08
C SER A 347 16.33 35.41 13.36
N GLU A 348 16.96 34.98 14.46
CA GLU A 348 18.24 35.52 14.94
C GLU A 348 19.44 34.78 14.36
N TYR A 349 19.36 33.46 14.25
CA TYR A 349 20.48 32.61 13.82
C TYR A 349 20.32 32.06 12.39
N GLY A 350 19.12 32.12 11.81
CA GLY A 350 18.85 31.55 10.49
C GLY A 350 18.75 30.02 10.49
N THR A 351 18.66 29.42 11.68
CA THR A 351 18.46 27.98 11.91
C THR A 351 17.04 27.56 11.54
N THR A 352 16.86 26.40 10.94
CA THR A 352 15.54 25.80 10.75
C THR A 352 15.08 25.18 12.06
N VAL A 353 13.95 25.63 12.62
CA VAL A 353 13.43 25.09 13.88
C VAL A 353 12.05 24.47 13.68
N TYR A 354 11.95 23.16 13.89
CA TYR A 354 10.70 22.43 13.96
C TYR A 354 10.21 22.40 15.41
N LEU A 355 9.02 22.96 15.66
CA LEU A 355 8.35 22.86 16.95
C LEU A 355 7.36 21.70 16.92
N ILE A 356 7.69 20.59 17.56
CA ILE A 356 6.85 19.40 17.63
C ILE A 356 5.70 19.62 18.63
N PRO A 357 4.42 19.57 18.17
CA PRO A 357 3.25 19.90 18.99
C PRO A 357 2.80 18.70 19.84
N ALA A 358 3.67 18.22 20.72
CA ALA A 358 3.41 17.04 21.55
C ALA A 358 2.19 17.22 22.49
N TRP A 359 1.85 18.47 22.84
CA TRP A 359 0.63 18.75 23.61
C TRP A 359 -0.62 18.46 22.79
N GLN A 360 -0.67 18.96 21.55
CA GLN A 360 -1.79 18.72 20.64
C GLN A 360 -1.95 17.24 20.31
N ALA A 361 -0.83 16.55 20.03
CA ALA A 361 -0.82 15.12 19.78
C ALA A 361 -1.43 14.33 20.94
N PHE A 362 -1.08 14.69 22.18
CA PHE A 362 -1.67 14.06 23.36
C PHE A 362 -3.16 14.39 23.52
N GLU A 363 -3.56 15.65 23.37
CA GLU A 363 -4.98 16.04 23.49
C GLU A 363 -5.84 15.28 22.50
N GLU A 364 -5.36 15.12 21.26
CA GLU A 364 -6.10 14.42 20.22
C GLU A 364 -6.37 12.96 20.59
N ILE A 365 -5.32 12.26 21.06
CA ILE A 365 -5.42 10.88 21.56
C ILE A 365 -6.34 10.80 22.79
N TYR A 366 -6.16 11.69 23.75
CA TYR A 366 -6.85 11.67 25.04
C TYR A 366 -8.36 11.90 24.89
N TRP A 367 -8.77 12.77 23.97
CA TRP A 367 -10.19 13.07 23.72
C TRP A 367 -10.84 12.15 22.68
N ASN A 368 -10.06 11.40 21.90
CA ASN A 368 -10.56 10.48 20.89
C ASN A 368 -10.01 9.05 21.03
N PRO A 369 -9.96 8.47 22.25
CA PRO A 369 -9.16 7.28 22.50
C PRO A 369 -9.57 6.08 21.65
N SER A 370 -10.86 5.91 21.37
CA SER A 370 -11.35 4.79 20.55
C SER A 370 -10.92 4.88 19.08
N ALA A 371 -10.63 6.09 18.57
CA ALA A 371 -10.07 6.28 17.22
C ALA A 371 -8.62 5.79 17.15
N PHE A 372 -7.90 5.82 18.28
CA PHE A 372 -6.50 5.39 18.36
C PHE A 372 -6.32 3.99 18.99
N GLY A 373 -7.42 3.27 19.23
CA GLY A 373 -7.39 1.93 19.81
C GLY A 373 -7.25 1.87 21.34
N PHE A 374 -7.43 3.00 22.04
CA PHE A 374 -7.39 3.06 23.49
C PHE A 374 -8.78 2.98 24.11
N ASP A 375 -8.86 2.31 25.26
CA ASP A 375 -10.05 2.32 26.11
C ASP A 375 -9.74 2.62 27.59
N ASN A 376 -8.45 2.69 27.96
CA ASN A 376 -8.02 3.17 29.26
C ASN A 376 -7.09 4.39 29.14
N ILE A 377 -7.63 5.56 29.49
CA ILE A 377 -6.93 6.84 29.37
C ILE A 377 -6.47 7.43 30.72
N THR A 378 -6.78 6.77 31.85
CA THR A 378 -6.56 7.36 33.19
C THR A 378 -5.73 6.51 34.13
N HIS A 379 -5.49 5.23 33.80
CA HIS A 379 -4.70 4.31 34.59
C HIS A 379 -3.48 3.84 33.79
N SER A 380 -2.53 3.22 34.48
CA SER A 380 -1.35 2.61 33.91
C SER A 380 -1.58 1.13 33.62
N ALA A 381 -0.96 0.61 32.57
CA ALA A 381 -0.98 -0.82 32.25
C ALA A 381 -0.22 -1.66 33.30
N CYS A 382 0.86 -1.13 33.84
CA CYS A 382 1.56 -1.69 35.00
C CYS A 382 1.09 -1.02 36.29
N GLU A 383 0.62 -1.82 37.24
CA GLU A 383 0.25 -1.36 38.58
C GLU A 383 1.44 -1.51 39.53
N HIS A 384 2.06 -0.39 39.92
CA HIS A 384 3.24 -0.41 40.80
C HIS A 384 3.11 0.59 41.96
N SER A 385 3.99 0.43 42.95
CA SER A 385 4.11 1.35 44.11
C SER A 385 5.52 1.95 44.26
N GLY A 386 6.42 1.60 43.34
CA GLY A 386 7.81 2.05 43.29
C GLY A 386 7.97 3.35 42.51
N ILE A 387 9.22 3.64 42.11
CA ILE A 387 9.51 4.77 41.21
C ILE A 387 9.16 4.39 39.76
N THR A 388 9.43 3.14 39.40
CA THR A 388 9.16 2.48 38.12
C THR A 388 8.55 1.10 38.38
N CYS A 389 7.91 0.53 37.37
CA CYS A 389 7.43 -0.85 37.38
C CYS A 389 8.59 -1.85 37.55
N ASP A 390 8.38 -2.94 38.30
CA ASP A 390 9.34 -4.03 38.47
C ASP A 390 8.78 -5.38 37.99
N SER A 391 9.66 -6.38 37.88
CA SER A 391 9.30 -7.71 37.33
C SER A 391 8.21 -8.47 38.10
N ASN A 392 7.85 -8.05 39.32
CA ASN A 392 6.80 -8.66 40.13
C ASN A 392 5.49 -7.86 40.12
N ASP A 393 5.48 -6.67 39.51
CA ASP A 393 4.28 -5.84 39.43
C ASP A 393 3.28 -6.44 38.43
N PRO A 394 1.96 -6.39 38.71
CA PRO A 394 0.93 -6.79 37.77
C PRO A 394 0.93 -5.90 36.51
N ILE A 395 0.82 -6.53 35.34
CA ILE A 395 0.73 -5.85 34.04
C ILE A 395 -0.52 -6.37 33.32
N ASP A 396 -1.30 -5.46 32.75
CA ASP A 396 -2.43 -5.82 31.88
C ASP A 396 -1.96 -6.70 30.70
N PRO A 397 -2.67 -7.77 30.35
CA PRO A 397 -2.26 -8.66 29.25
C PRO A 397 -2.26 -7.97 27.88
N VAL A 398 -2.93 -6.82 27.73
CA VAL A 398 -2.95 -6.02 26.50
C VAL A 398 -2.53 -4.57 26.81
N PRO A 399 -1.25 -4.30 27.14
CA PRO A 399 -0.84 -2.98 27.61
C PRO A 399 -1.15 -1.82 26.64
N ASN A 400 -1.15 -2.11 25.33
CA ASN A 400 -1.34 -1.08 24.30
C ASN A 400 -2.79 -0.55 24.17
N ARG A 401 -3.77 -1.10 24.92
CA ARG A 401 -5.09 -0.47 25.09
C ARG A 401 -5.07 0.73 26.06
N PHE A 402 -3.95 0.92 26.77
CA PHE A 402 -3.70 2.03 27.68
C PHE A 402 -2.87 3.12 27.01
N ILE A 403 -3.14 4.37 27.36
CA ILE A 403 -2.26 5.49 27.01
C ILE A 403 -0.94 5.39 27.80
N PHE A 404 -1.01 4.98 29.07
CA PHE A 404 0.14 4.97 29.99
C PHE A 404 0.63 3.56 30.30
N PHE A 405 1.93 3.32 30.17
CA PHE A 405 2.55 2.05 30.54
C PHE A 405 2.72 1.95 32.05
N ASP A 406 3.35 2.96 32.66
CA ASP A 406 3.43 3.12 34.11
C ASP A 406 2.65 4.39 34.53
N ASP A 407 2.85 4.88 35.75
CA ASP A 407 2.14 6.05 36.26
C ASP A 407 2.57 7.40 35.64
N LYS A 408 3.55 7.39 34.73
CA LYS A 408 4.16 8.59 34.14
C LYS A 408 4.28 8.50 32.62
N HIS A 409 4.76 7.37 32.13
CA HIS A 409 5.25 7.21 30.77
C HIS A 409 4.20 6.58 29.84
N PRO A 410 4.16 7.03 28.57
CA PRO A 410 3.25 6.46 27.59
C PRO A 410 3.60 5.02 27.19
N THR A 411 2.62 4.28 26.68
CA THR A 411 2.84 2.99 26.02
C THR A 411 3.54 3.14 24.67
N MET A 412 4.07 2.05 24.13
CA MET A 412 4.70 2.06 22.81
C MET A 412 3.74 2.41 21.68
N ALA A 413 2.42 2.28 21.92
CA ALA A 413 1.37 2.70 20.99
C ALA A 413 1.31 4.23 20.90
N VAL A 414 1.32 4.94 22.03
CA VAL A 414 1.39 6.40 22.05
C VAL A 414 2.72 6.88 21.46
N HIS A 415 3.85 6.21 21.73
CA HIS A 415 5.11 6.53 21.05
C HIS A 415 5.09 6.29 19.54
N LYS A 416 4.30 5.32 19.03
CA LYS A 416 4.07 5.16 17.58
C LYS A 416 3.41 6.41 17.00
N TYR A 417 2.40 6.94 17.71
CA TYR A 417 1.65 8.10 17.24
C TYR A 417 2.47 9.39 17.33
N ILE A 418 3.22 9.61 18.41
CA ILE A 418 4.18 10.73 18.48
C ILE A 418 5.16 10.68 17.31
N ALA A 419 5.66 9.49 16.95
CA ALA A 419 6.54 9.37 15.78
C ALA A 419 5.82 9.72 14.47
N MET A 420 4.54 9.36 14.30
CA MET A 420 3.74 9.75 13.13
C MET A 420 3.58 11.28 13.04
N PHE A 421 3.25 11.95 14.15
CA PHE A 421 3.20 13.42 14.21
C PHE A 421 4.54 14.07 13.87
N VAL A 422 5.67 13.52 14.36
CA VAL A 422 6.99 14.05 14.02
C VAL A 422 7.25 13.90 12.53
N LYS A 423 6.99 12.71 11.96
CA LYS A 423 7.21 12.43 10.53
C LYS A 423 6.42 13.37 9.64
N GLU A 424 5.14 13.55 9.92
CA GLU A 424 4.26 14.43 9.14
C GLU A 424 4.68 15.91 9.23
N LEU A 425 5.25 16.33 10.37
CA LEU A 425 5.68 17.71 10.55
C LEU A 425 7.04 18.02 9.92
N VAL A 426 7.97 17.06 9.94
CA VAL A 426 9.35 17.29 9.48
C VAL A 426 9.62 16.74 8.08
N GLY A 427 8.80 15.79 7.62
CA GLY A 427 8.89 15.19 6.30
C GLY A 427 8.20 16.01 5.23
N GLU A 428 8.50 15.64 3.99
CA GLU A 428 7.78 16.15 2.82
C GLU A 428 6.59 15.23 2.57
N SER A 429 5.45 15.82 2.24
CA SER A 429 4.21 15.07 2.12
C SER A 429 4.20 14.22 0.86
N ASP A 430 3.73 12.98 0.99
CA ASP A 430 3.64 11.94 -0.07
C ASP A 430 2.34 11.18 0.22
N TYR A 431 1.23 11.70 -0.30
CA TYR A 431 -0.13 11.37 0.10
C TYR A 431 -0.49 9.93 -0.24
N ASP A 432 -0.16 9.49 -1.44
CA ASP A 432 -0.52 8.18 -1.98
C ASP A 432 0.59 7.12 -1.81
N GLY A 433 1.79 7.54 -1.40
CA GLY A 433 2.88 6.65 -1.02
C GLY A 433 3.66 6.09 -2.19
N ASP A 434 3.62 6.74 -3.35
CA ASP A 434 4.29 6.31 -4.58
C ASP A 434 5.81 6.62 -4.58
N GLY A 435 6.25 7.45 -3.64
CA GLY A 435 7.64 7.85 -3.46
C GLY A 435 8.01 9.21 -4.05
N LEU A 436 7.05 9.95 -4.58
CA LEU A 436 7.17 11.35 -4.99
C LEU A 436 6.51 12.26 -3.95
N ALA A 437 7.03 13.49 -3.83
CA ALA A 437 6.40 14.47 -2.95
C ALA A 437 5.16 15.06 -3.65
N ASP A 438 4.11 15.38 -2.89
CA ASP A 438 2.83 15.90 -3.42
C ASP A 438 2.97 17.16 -4.29
N ASP A 439 4.04 17.94 -4.13
CA ASP A 439 4.28 19.14 -4.96
C ASP A 439 5.06 18.85 -6.26
N GLU A 440 5.61 17.64 -6.38
CA GLU A 440 6.24 17.08 -7.57
C GLU A 440 5.34 16.04 -8.28
N ASP A 441 4.33 15.52 -7.59
CA ASP A 441 3.37 14.52 -8.07
C ASP A 441 2.16 15.16 -8.79
N LEU A 442 1.90 14.73 -10.04
CA LEU A 442 0.75 15.16 -10.83
C LEU A 442 -0.49 14.28 -10.64
N CYS A 443 -0.32 13.10 -10.05
CA CYS A 443 -1.32 12.06 -9.88
C CYS A 443 -1.38 11.60 -8.40
N ASP A 444 -1.87 12.49 -7.53
CA ASP A 444 -1.98 12.31 -6.07
C ASP A 444 -2.95 11.21 -5.58
N ASP A 445 -3.33 10.30 -6.47
CA ASP A 445 -4.22 9.17 -6.22
C ASP A 445 -3.74 7.87 -6.87
N SER A 446 -2.45 7.75 -7.18
CA SER A 446 -1.87 6.49 -7.65
C SER A 446 -1.98 5.42 -6.55
N ARG A 447 -2.17 4.14 -6.91
CA ARG A 447 -2.25 3.12 -5.85
C ARG A 447 -0.84 2.78 -5.36
N PRO A 448 -0.64 2.60 -4.05
CA PRO A 448 0.68 2.30 -3.52
C PRO A 448 1.23 1.00 -4.12
N GLY A 449 2.46 1.08 -4.63
CA GLY A 449 3.16 -0.03 -5.29
C GLY A 449 2.80 -0.24 -6.76
N GLU A 450 1.93 0.58 -7.36
CA GLU A 450 1.85 0.70 -8.81
C GLU A 450 3.15 1.30 -9.37
N GLU A 451 3.50 0.90 -10.59
CA GLU A 451 4.62 1.54 -11.28
C GLU A 451 4.13 2.89 -11.79
N VAL A 452 4.74 3.95 -11.28
CA VAL A 452 4.50 5.33 -11.70
C VAL A 452 5.66 5.84 -12.54
N ASP A 453 5.39 6.79 -13.42
CA ASP A 453 6.42 7.49 -14.17
C ASP A 453 7.10 8.60 -13.33
N SER A 454 7.83 9.52 -13.97
CA SER A 454 8.49 10.62 -13.24
C SER A 454 7.54 11.69 -12.72
N ASP A 455 6.28 11.65 -13.15
CA ASP A 455 5.24 12.61 -12.80
C ASP A 455 4.24 12.00 -11.79
N GLY A 456 4.51 10.80 -11.26
CA GLY A 456 3.65 10.08 -10.29
C GLY A 456 2.45 9.38 -10.91
N CYS A 457 2.36 9.38 -12.24
CA CYS A 457 1.21 8.84 -12.94
C CYS A 457 1.44 7.39 -13.36
N PRO A 458 0.43 6.50 -13.20
CA PRO A 458 0.52 5.15 -13.75
C PRO A 458 0.62 5.23 -15.28
N PRO A 459 1.37 4.31 -15.93
CA PRO A 459 1.49 4.30 -17.37
C PRO A 459 0.11 4.08 -18.01
N PRO A 460 -0.17 4.73 -19.15
CA PRO A 460 -1.44 4.55 -19.83
C PRO A 460 -1.61 3.07 -20.26
N VAL A 461 -2.84 2.59 -20.15
CA VAL A 461 -3.19 1.17 -20.36
C VAL A 461 -3.69 0.98 -21.79
N ASP A 462 -3.31 -0.16 -22.37
CA ASP A 462 -3.84 -0.72 -23.62
C ASP A 462 -4.34 -2.13 -23.26
N THR A 463 -5.66 -2.26 -23.03
CA THR A 463 -6.27 -3.44 -22.43
C THR A 463 -6.30 -4.63 -23.38
N ASP A 464 -6.43 -4.41 -24.68
CA ASP A 464 -6.47 -5.48 -25.69
C ASP A 464 -5.18 -5.63 -26.50
N GLY A 465 -4.20 -4.74 -26.29
CA GLY A 465 -2.86 -4.86 -26.82
C GLY A 465 -2.77 -4.56 -28.31
N ASP A 466 -3.73 -3.82 -28.86
CA ASP A 466 -3.77 -3.49 -30.29
C ASP A 466 -2.85 -2.32 -30.70
N GLY A 467 -2.25 -1.66 -29.70
CA GLY A 467 -1.33 -0.55 -29.87
C GLY A 467 -1.95 0.84 -29.73
N ILE A 468 -3.25 0.94 -29.44
CA ILE A 468 -3.97 2.17 -29.11
C ILE A 468 -4.33 2.15 -27.62
N LEU A 469 -4.11 3.27 -26.93
CA LEU A 469 -4.41 3.36 -25.49
C LEU A 469 -5.92 3.38 -25.26
N ASP A 470 -6.38 2.80 -24.15
CA ASP A 470 -7.82 2.68 -23.80
C ASP A 470 -8.59 4.01 -23.85
N GLU A 471 -7.91 5.15 -23.63
CA GLU A 471 -8.52 6.48 -23.70
C GLU A 471 -8.78 6.99 -25.12
N ASP A 472 -8.04 6.46 -26.09
CA ASP A 472 -8.09 6.77 -27.51
C ASP A 472 -8.70 5.61 -28.33
N ASP A 473 -9.01 4.47 -27.70
CA ASP A 473 -9.59 3.27 -28.32
C ASP A 473 -11.13 3.29 -28.29
N ASP A 474 -11.74 3.42 -29.47
CA ASP A 474 -13.19 3.35 -29.66
C ASP A 474 -13.71 1.90 -29.75
N CYS A 475 -12.81 0.91 -29.83
CA CYS A 475 -13.05 -0.47 -30.26
C CYS A 475 -12.45 -1.55 -29.35
N ALA A 476 -12.62 -1.42 -28.03
CA ALA A 476 -12.17 -2.40 -27.04
C ALA A 476 -12.40 -3.88 -27.40
N GLY A 477 -11.36 -4.68 -27.20
CA GLY A 477 -11.35 -6.12 -27.44
C GLY A 477 -11.01 -6.49 -28.89
N THR A 478 -10.18 -5.70 -29.55
CA THR A 478 -9.60 -6.01 -30.85
C THR A 478 -8.95 -7.39 -30.82
N PRO A 479 -9.26 -8.29 -31.78
CA PRO A 479 -8.63 -9.61 -31.80
C PRO A 479 -7.12 -9.55 -32.06
N ASP A 480 -6.35 -10.30 -31.27
CA ASP A 480 -4.88 -10.37 -31.35
C ASP A 480 -4.35 -10.50 -32.79
N GLY A 481 -3.37 -9.66 -33.10
CA GLY A 481 -2.65 -9.67 -34.38
C GLY A 481 -3.36 -8.97 -35.54
N GLN A 482 -4.56 -8.42 -35.33
CA GLN A 482 -5.19 -7.56 -36.35
C GLN A 482 -4.60 -6.16 -36.33
N THR A 483 -4.45 -5.56 -37.51
CA THR A 483 -4.06 -4.14 -37.63
C THR A 483 -5.27 -3.24 -37.43
N VAL A 484 -5.12 -2.23 -36.59
CA VAL A 484 -6.17 -1.26 -36.26
C VAL A 484 -5.96 0.09 -36.95
N ASP A 485 -7.00 0.91 -36.96
CA ASP A 485 -6.92 2.31 -37.38
C ASP A 485 -6.55 3.24 -36.22
N GLU A 486 -6.69 4.56 -36.41
CA GLU A 486 -6.35 5.57 -35.40
C GLU A 486 -7.26 5.57 -34.17
N ASN A 487 -8.37 4.83 -34.18
CA ASN A 487 -9.31 4.71 -33.06
C ASN A 487 -9.37 3.27 -32.51
N GLY A 488 -8.34 2.45 -32.72
CA GLY A 488 -8.29 1.06 -32.23
C GLY A 488 -9.20 0.08 -32.97
N CYS A 489 -9.81 0.48 -34.08
CA CYS A 489 -10.78 -0.37 -34.77
C CYS A 489 -10.15 -1.21 -35.88
N ALA A 490 -10.20 -2.54 -35.76
CA ALA A 490 -9.85 -3.43 -36.86
C ALA A 490 -10.93 -3.46 -37.96
N ALA A 491 -10.57 -3.88 -39.17
CA ALA A 491 -11.53 -4.04 -40.27
C ALA A 491 -12.67 -5.03 -39.94
N SER A 492 -12.43 -6.01 -39.05
CA SER A 492 -13.46 -6.96 -38.63
C SER A 492 -14.50 -6.36 -37.67
N GLN A 493 -14.21 -5.22 -37.05
CA GLN A 493 -15.10 -4.52 -36.12
C GLN A 493 -15.84 -3.34 -36.78
N ARG A 494 -15.33 -2.82 -37.90
CA ARG A 494 -15.92 -1.67 -38.61
C ARG A 494 -16.95 -2.11 -39.66
N ASP A 495 -17.93 -1.25 -39.89
CA ASP A 495 -18.94 -1.32 -40.97
C ASP A 495 -19.11 0.11 -41.50
N SER A 496 -18.27 0.47 -42.46
CA SER A 496 -18.05 1.85 -42.92
C SER A 496 -19.26 2.43 -43.66
N ASP A 497 -20.07 1.61 -44.33
CA ASP A 497 -21.25 2.06 -45.08
C ASP A 497 -22.60 1.76 -44.38
N GLY A 498 -22.56 1.01 -43.28
CA GLY A 498 -23.68 0.74 -42.39
C GLY A 498 -24.70 -0.20 -42.99
N ASP A 499 -24.28 -1.10 -43.87
CA ASP A 499 -25.15 -2.07 -44.54
C ASP A 499 -25.35 -3.38 -43.75
N GLY A 500 -24.56 -3.58 -42.68
CA GLY A 500 -24.63 -4.72 -41.78
C GLY A 500 -23.61 -5.82 -42.07
N VAL A 501 -22.63 -5.60 -42.95
CA VAL A 501 -21.46 -6.46 -43.19
C VAL A 501 -20.19 -5.72 -42.73
N SER A 502 -19.25 -6.42 -42.09
CA SER A 502 -18.01 -5.77 -41.63
C SER A 502 -17.08 -5.43 -42.80
N ASP A 503 -16.24 -4.41 -42.66
CA ASP A 503 -15.28 -3.98 -43.68
C ASP A 503 -14.33 -5.12 -44.10
N ALA A 504 -14.06 -6.08 -43.21
CA ALA A 504 -13.24 -7.26 -43.53
C ALA A 504 -13.95 -8.25 -44.48
N ASP A 505 -15.28 -8.29 -44.47
CA ASP A 505 -16.11 -9.20 -45.27
C ASP A 505 -16.84 -8.49 -46.44
N ASP A 506 -16.79 -7.16 -46.48
CA ASP A 506 -17.52 -6.33 -47.43
C ASP A 506 -16.76 -6.11 -48.75
N GLN A 507 -17.36 -6.59 -49.85
CA GLN A 507 -16.83 -6.42 -51.20
C GLN A 507 -17.39 -5.17 -51.91
N CYS A 508 -18.35 -4.47 -51.30
CA CYS A 508 -19.09 -3.35 -51.84
C CYS A 508 -19.17 -2.16 -50.84
N PRO A 509 -18.03 -1.52 -50.48
CA PRO A 509 -17.87 -0.55 -49.37
C PRO A 509 -18.55 0.83 -49.53
N GLU A 510 -19.48 0.98 -50.49
CA GLU A 510 -20.29 2.20 -50.68
C GLU A 510 -21.77 1.84 -50.96
N THR A 511 -22.26 0.74 -50.39
CA THR A 511 -23.65 0.36 -50.51
C THR A 511 -24.54 1.37 -49.80
N ALA A 512 -25.59 1.81 -50.50
CA ALA A 512 -26.45 2.86 -49.99
C ALA A 512 -27.18 2.39 -48.72
N SER A 513 -26.94 3.09 -47.60
CA SER A 513 -27.56 2.81 -46.30
C SER A 513 -29.05 2.46 -46.39
N GLY A 514 -29.40 1.25 -45.92
CA GLY A 514 -30.75 0.68 -45.96
C GLY A 514 -31.10 -0.15 -47.20
N ALA A 515 -30.15 -0.36 -48.13
CA ALA A 515 -30.26 -1.37 -49.18
C ALA A 515 -30.23 -2.79 -48.58
N SER A 516 -30.89 -3.76 -49.23
CA SER A 516 -30.77 -5.17 -48.84
C SER A 516 -29.54 -5.77 -49.53
N VAL A 517 -28.59 -6.24 -48.75
CA VAL A 517 -27.29 -6.76 -49.20
C VAL A 517 -27.16 -8.26 -48.97
N ASN A 518 -26.25 -8.89 -49.70
CA ASN A 518 -25.91 -10.31 -49.52
C ASN A 518 -24.80 -10.47 -48.44
N SER A 519 -24.27 -11.68 -48.26
CA SER A 519 -23.22 -11.95 -47.26
C SER A 519 -21.84 -11.34 -47.58
N GLN A 520 -21.72 -10.55 -48.64
CA GLN A 520 -20.50 -9.85 -49.06
C GLN A 520 -20.74 -8.33 -49.19
N GLY A 521 -21.81 -7.80 -48.55
CA GLY A 521 -22.18 -6.37 -48.58
C GLY A 521 -22.77 -5.86 -49.91
N CYS A 522 -22.86 -6.69 -50.95
CA CYS A 522 -23.34 -6.23 -52.25
C CYS A 522 -24.87 -6.27 -52.40
N SER A 523 -25.47 -5.15 -52.83
CA SER A 523 -26.88 -5.09 -53.27
C SER A 523 -27.08 -5.74 -54.65
N GLU A 524 -28.32 -6.12 -55.01
CA GLU A 524 -28.64 -6.69 -56.33
C GLU A 524 -28.21 -5.81 -57.52
N MET A 525 -28.07 -4.50 -57.32
CA MET A 525 -27.65 -3.56 -58.37
C MET A 525 -26.14 -3.32 -58.42
N GLN A 526 -25.40 -3.76 -57.40
CA GLN A 526 -23.93 -3.65 -57.31
C GLN A 526 -23.23 -5.00 -57.50
N ALA A 527 -23.94 -6.12 -57.35
CA ALA A 527 -23.36 -7.44 -57.53
C ALA A 527 -22.82 -7.60 -58.97
N ASP A 528 -21.50 -7.75 -59.04
CA ASP A 528 -20.69 -8.09 -60.21
C ASP A 528 -19.80 -9.25 -59.74
N TYR A 529 -20.20 -10.49 -60.02
CA TYR A 529 -19.62 -11.65 -59.33
C TYR A 529 -18.24 -12.02 -59.87
N ASP A 530 -17.91 -11.59 -61.08
CA ASP A 530 -16.63 -11.80 -61.73
C ASP A 530 -15.82 -10.50 -61.92
N LEU A 531 -16.36 -9.38 -61.43
CA LEU A 531 -15.66 -8.10 -61.22
C LEU A 531 -15.05 -7.54 -62.52
N ASP A 532 -15.70 -7.77 -63.66
CA ASP A 532 -15.24 -7.34 -64.97
C ASP A 532 -15.72 -5.92 -65.35
N GLY A 533 -16.55 -5.32 -64.49
CA GLY A 533 -17.11 -3.98 -64.64
C GLY A 533 -18.51 -3.96 -65.27
N ILE A 534 -19.08 -5.12 -65.61
CA ILE A 534 -20.46 -5.27 -66.08
C ILE A 534 -21.27 -6.04 -65.03
N VAL A 535 -22.17 -5.35 -64.35
CA VAL A 535 -23.02 -5.96 -63.31
C VAL A 535 -23.78 -7.20 -63.84
N ASN A 536 -23.95 -8.21 -62.99
CA ASN A 536 -24.53 -9.52 -63.34
C ASN A 536 -25.86 -9.45 -64.12
N ALA A 537 -26.65 -8.39 -63.92
CA ALA A 537 -27.91 -8.20 -64.64
C ALA A 537 -27.75 -7.90 -66.15
N LEU A 538 -26.53 -7.56 -66.59
CA LEU A 538 -26.18 -7.14 -67.95
C LEU A 538 -25.01 -7.93 -68.56
N ASP A 539 -24.44 -8.89 -67.82
CA ASP A 539 -23.29 -9.68 -68.25
C ASP A 539 -23.71 -11.07 -68.77
N ASP A 540 -23.36 -11.34 -70.04
CA ASP A 540 -23.59 -12.63 -70.71
C ASP A 540 -22.43 -13.62 -70.49
N CYS A 541 -21.27 -13.13 -70.03
CA CYS A 541 -20.03 -13.85 -69.82
C CYS A 541 -19.67 -13.88 -68.33
N SER A 542 -20.53 -14.50 -67.53
CA SER A 542 -20.55 -14.54 -66.04
C SER A 542 -19.32 -15.12 -65.29
N ALA A 543 -18.16 -15.19 -65.93
CA ALA A 543 -16.88 -15.61 -65.38
C ALA A 543 -15.72 -14.96 -66.14
N THR A 544 -15.84 -13.69 -66.50
CA THR A 544 -14.76 -12.91 -67.09
C THR A 544 -13.75 -12.51 -66.04
N ILE A 545 -12.47 -12.60 -66.37
CA ILE A 545 -11.41 -12.32 -65.41
C ILE A 545 -11.41 -10.81 -65.09
N PRO A 546 -11.44 -10.41 -63.80
CA PRO A 546 -11.48 -9.01 -63.38
C PRO A 546 -10.37 -8.16 -64.04
N GLY A 547 -10.72 -6.95 -64.50
CA GLY A 547 -9.77 -5.98 -65.05
C GLY A 547 -9.37 -6.17 -66.53
N ARG A 548 -10.02 -7.09 -67.26
CA ARG A 548 -9.83 -7.22 -68.72
C ARG A 548 -10.68 -6.21 -69.49
N GLU A 549 -10.18 -5.72 -70.63
CA GLU A 549 -11.04 -4.95 -71.55
C GLU A 549 -12.12 -5.89 -72.10
N VAL A 550 -13.34 -5.72 -71.60
CA VAL A 550 -14.54 -6.44 -72.01
C VAL A 550 -15.36 -5.62 -73.00
N ASP A 551 -16.14 -6.30 -73.83
CA ASP A 551 -17.12 -5.64 -74.69
C ASP A 551 -18.42 -5.32 -73.94
N ASP A 552 -19.39 -4.71 -74.64
CA ASP A 552 -20.65 -4.27 -74.04
C ASP A 552 -21.51 -5.43 -73.46
N GLN A 553 -21.10 -6.69 -73.60
CA GLN A 553 -21.78 -7.89 -73.07
C GLN A 553 -20.94 -8.63 -72.00
N GLY A 554 -19.86 -8.01 -71.52
CA GLY A 554 -18.98 -8.58 -70.49
C GLY A 554 -17.97 -9.60 -71.02
N CYS A 555 -17.78 -9.74 -72.33
CA CYS A 555 -16.83 -10.74 -72.84
C CYS A 555 -15.47 -10.12 -73.20
N SER A 556 -14.40 -10.65 -72.63
CA SER A 556 -13.02 -10.23 -72.94
C SER A 556 -12.45 -10.94 -74.18
N ALA A 557 -11.35 -10.41 -74.72
CA ALA A 557 -10.59 -11.05 -75.78
C ALA A 557 -10.00 -12.42 -75.40
N TYR A 558 -9.97 -12.73 -74.10
CA TYR A 558 -9.53 -13.99 -73.50
C TYR A 558 -10.62 -15.05 -73.41
N GLN A 559 -11.82 -14.76 -73.91
CA GLN A 559 -12.89 -15.73 -74.09
C GLN A 559 -13.15 -16.00 -75.59
N ARG A 560 -12.22 -15.56 -76.47
CA ARG A 560 -12.24 -15.72 -77.94
C ARG A 560 -10.97 -16.39 -78.46
N ASP A 561 -11.04 -17.33 -79.40
CA ASP A 561 -9.88 -18.07 -79.97
C ASP A 561 -10.04 -18.13 -81.51
N THR A 562 -9.20 -17.38 -82.23
CA THR A 562 -9.31 -17.13 -83.68
C THR A 562 -8.58 -18.17 -84.52
N ASP A 563 -7.45 -18.73 -84.07
CA ASP A 563 -6.67 -19.71 -84.83
C ASP A 563 -6.90 -21.17 -84.42
N SER A 564 -7.71 -21.38 -83.36
CA SER A 564 -8.22 -22.65 -82.87
C SER A 564 -7.13 -23.63 -82.43
N ASP A 565 -5.98 -23.12 -81.99
CA ASP A 565 -4.93 -23.92 -81.39
C ASP A 565 -5.19 -24.22 -79.89
N GLY A 566 -6.20 -23.55 -79.32
CA GLY A 566 -6.65 -23.71 -77.94
C GLY A 566 -6.24 -22.57 -77.02
N ILE A 567 -5.47 -21.58 -77.50
CA ILE A 567 -5.10 -20.38 -76.75
C ILE A 567 -5.90 -19.19 -77.27
N LEU A 568 -6.53 -18.47 -76.33
CA LEU A 568 -7.48 -17.40 -76.63
C LEU A 568 -6.70 -16.16 -77.11
N ASP A 569 -7.25 -15.43 -78.08
CA ASP A 569 -6.60 -14.45 -78.95
C ASP A 569 -5.73 -13.41 -78.25
N ALA A 570 -6.15 -12.97 -77.06
CA ALA A 570 -5.39 -11.94 -76.36
C ALA A 570 -4.17 -12.48 -75.61
N PHE A 571 -4.01 -13.80 -75.54
CA PHE A 571 -2.85 -14.48 -74.95
C PHE A 571 -1.91 -15.04 -76.01
N ASP A 572 -2.31 -15.10 -77.28
CA ASP A 572 -1.49 -15.75 -78.29
C ASP A 572 -0.40 -14.82 -78.88
N LEU A 573 0.82 -14.91 -78.34
CA LEU A 573 2.04 -14.26 -78.86
C LEU A 573 2.70 -15.05 -80.01
N CYS A 574 2.25 -16.27 -80.25
CA CYS A 574 2.68 -17.15 -81.32
C CYS A 574 1.49 -17.51 -82.25
N PRO A 575 0.88 -16.53 -82.95
CA PRO A 575 -0.42 -16.61 -83.63
C PRO A 575 -0.43 -17.45 -84.93
N SER A 576 0.43 -18.46 -84.99
CA SER A 576 0.66 -19.37 -86.10
C SER A 576 1.14 -20.73 -85.62
N THR A 577 0.86 -21.09 -84.36
CA THR A 577 1.27 -22.40 -83.84
C THR A 577 0.45 -23.49 -84.50
N ALA A 578 1.14 -24.58 -84.86
CA ALA A 578 0.53 -25.64 -85.65
C ALA A 578 -0.54 -26.38 -84.82
N THR A 579 -1.79 -26.34 -85.28
CA THR A 579 -2.95 -26.96 -84.63
C THR A 579 -2.65 -28.37 -84.09
N GLY A 580 -2.84 -28.56 -82.79
CA GLY A 580 -2.61 -29.82 -82.09
C GLY A 580 -1.24 -30.00 -81.43
N LYS A 581 -0.42 -28.94 -81.35
CA LYS A 581 0.76 -28.87 -80.47
C LYS A 581 0.35 -28.36 -79.09
N LEU A 582 1.00 -28.86 -78.03
CA LEU A 582 0.86 -28.28 -76.70
C LEU A 582 1.67 -26.99 -76.66
N VAL A 583 1.00 -25.91 -76.33
CA VAL A 583 1.53 -24.55 -76.29
C VAL A 583 1.38 -24.01 -74.89
N ASP A 584 2.25 -23.08 -74.55
CA ASP A 584 2.15 -22.29 -73.34
C ASP A 584 1.03 -21.26 -73.46
N GLU A 585 0.84 -20.50 -72.38
CA GLU A 585 -0.11 -19.41 -72.31
C GLU A 585 0.10 -18.35 -73.40
N ASN A 586 1.30 -18.22 -73.96
CA ASN A 586 1.61 -17.29 -75.02
C ASN A 586 1.39 -17.87 -76.44
N GLY A 587 0.77 -19.04 -76.55
CA GLY A 587 0.60 -19.77 -77.82
C GLY A 587 1.89 -20.40 -78.35
N CYS A 588 2.97 -20.39 -77.59
CA CYS A 588 4.32 -20.84 -77.97
C CYS A 588 4.64 -22.21 -77.32
N SER A 589 5.26 -23.15 -78.03
CA SER A 589 5.57 -24.46 -77.40
C SER A 589 6.79 -24.42 -76.47
N ALA A 590 6.81 -25.26 -75.42
CA ALA A 590 7.86 -25.29 -74.39
C ALA A 590 9.29 -25.45 -74.94
N ALA A 591 9.48 -26.15 -76.07
CA ALA A 591 10.77 -26.28 -76.75
C ALA A 591 11.29 -24.97 -77.40
N GLN A 592 10.52 -23.89 -77.35
CA GLN A 592 10.83 -22.59 -77.95
C GLN A 592 11.12 -21.50 -76.92
N ARG A 593 11.22 -21.85 -75.62
CA ARG A 593 11.34 -20.90 -74.50
C ARG A 593 12.50 -21.28 -73.55
N ASP A 594 13.07 -20.26 -72.92
CA ASP A 594 14.18 -20.27 -71.94
C ASP A 594 14.01 -18.99 -71.11
N ALA A 595 13.15 -19.06 -70.10
CA ALA A 595 12.45 -17.91 -69.54
C ALA A 595 13.30 -17.03 -68.62
N ASP A 596 14.28 -17.59 -67.92
CA ASP A 596 15.13 -16.87 -66.96
C ASP A 596 16.60 -16.76 -67.41
N GLY A 597 16.99 -17.48 -68.45
CA GLY A 597 18.30 -17.35 -69.07
C GLY A 597 19.44 -17.95 -68.23
N ASP A 598 19.10 -18.85 -67.32
CA ASP A 598 20.05 -19.63 -66.52
C ASP A 598 20.78 -20.70 -67.38
N GLY A 599 20.29 -20.92 -68.60
CA GLY A 599 20.85 -21.83 -69.61
C GLY A 599 20.11 -23.15 -69.77
N VAL A 600 18.96 -23.35 -69.09
CA VAL A 600 18.09 -24.52 -69.20
C VAL A 600 16.75 -24.10 -69.85
N SER A 601 16.37 -24.73 -70.96
CA SER A 601 15.07 -24.42 -71.62
C SER A 601 13.90 -24.81 -70.72
N ASP A 602 12.79 -24.09 -70.78
CA ASP A 602 11.57 -24.33 -69.99
C ASP A 602 11.05 -25.78 -69.98
N GLU A 603 11.33 -26.59 -71.01
CA GLU A 603 10.95 -28.01 -71.02
C GLU A 603 11.75 -28.85 -70.00
N SER A 604 12.85 -28.33 -69.47
CA SER A 604 13.79 -29.03 -68.59
C SER A 604 14.16 -28.24 -67.32
N ASP A 605 13.60 -27.05 -67.13
CA ASP A 605 13.83 -26.17 -65.97
C ASP A 605 12.69 -26.29 -64.94
N GLN A 606 13.04 -26.48 -63.67
CA GLN A 606 12.12 -26.62 -62.54
C GLN A 606 12.18 -25.45 -61.56
N CYS A 607 13.12 -24.51 -61.71
CA CYS A 607 13.27 -23.33 -60.85
C CYS A 607 13.42 -22.08 -61.69
N SER A 608 12.28 -21.52 -62.06
CA SER A 608 12.22 -20.31 -62.87
C SER A 608 12.70 -19.07 -62.12
N GLY A 609 13.49 -18.23 -62.79
CA GLY A 609 13.92 -16.92 -62.31
C GLY A 609 15.28 -16.95 -61.61
N THR A 610 16.07 -17.98 -61.83
CA THR A 610 17.38 -18.11 -61.20
C THR A 610 18.35 -17.10 -61.79
N ASP A 611 19.04 -16.36 -60.91
CA ASP A 611 19.96 -15.32 -61.33
C ASP A 611 21.07 -15.95 -62.19
N SER A 612 21.24 -15.47 -63.42
CA SER A 612 22.12 -16.08 -64.44
C SER A 612 23.61 -16.23 -64.06
N ASP A 613 24.04 -15.63 -62.94
CA ASP A 613 25.40 -15.71 -62.38
C ASP A 613 25.54 -16.76 -61.23
N GLU A 614 24.44 -17.35 -60.77
CA GLU A 614 24.42 -18.37 -59.72
C GLU A 614 24.66 -19.79 -60.27
N GLN A 615 25.22 -20.68 -59.45
CA GLN A 615 25.40 -22.07 -59.87
C GLN A 615 24.14 -22.87 -59.63
N VAL A 616 23.46 -23.21 -60.73
CA VAL A 616 22.24 -24.02 -60.74
C VAL A 616 22.54 -25.51 -60.86
N ASP A 617 21.64 -26.33 -60.32
CA ASP A 617 21.68 -27.78 -60.51
C ASP A 617 21.08 -28.22 -61.86
N GLU A 618 20.87 -29.52 -62.05
CA GLU A 618 20.37 -30.07 -63.33
C GLU A 618 18.90 -29.74 -63.64
N ASN A 619 18.21 -29.10 -62.69
CA ASN A 619 16.83 -28.66 -62.81
C ASN A 619 16.69 -27.12 -62.73
N GLY A 620 17.78 -26.36 -62.84
CA GLY A 620 17.75 -24.89 -62.87
C GLY A 620 17.71 -24.19 -61.49
N CYS A 621 17.84 -24.91 -60.37
CA CYS A 621 17.68 -24.35 -59.02
C CYS A 621 19.00 -23.97 -58.34
N SER A 622 19.07 -22.82 -57.66
CA SER A 622 20.22 -22.42 -56.80
C SER A 622 19.92 -22.58 -55.28
N ALA A 623 20.93 -22.39 -54.42
CA ALA A 623 20.77 -22.50 -52.96
C ALA A 623 19.94 -21.36 -52.33
N SER A 624 19.77 -20.22 -53.01
CA SER A 624 18.94 -19.10 -52.53
C SER A 624 17.46 -19.27 -52.91
N GLN A 625 17.11 -20.33 -53.65
CA GLN A 625 15.74 -20.63 -54.10
C GLN A 625 15.24 -21.99 -53.62
N ARG A 626 16.11 -22.77 -52.98
CA ARG A 626 15.75 -24.06 -52.40
C ARG A 626 15.49 -23.84 -50.92
N ASP A 627 14.40 -24.42 -50.46
CA ASP A 627 13.98 -24.54 -49.08
C ASP A 627 13.79 -26.05 -48.87
N SER A 628 14.78 -26.69 -48.26
CA SER A 628 14.90 -28.16 -48.26
C SER A 628 13.93 -28.84 -47.29
N ASP A 629 13.50 -28.15 -46.24
CA ASP A 629 12.59 -28.65 -45.20
C ASP A 629 11.22 -27.94 -45.18
N LEU A 630 11.03 -26.94 -46.03
CA LEU A 630 9.75 -26.28 -46.35
C LEU A 630 9.17 -25.47 -45.20
N ASP A 631 10.05 -24.84 -44.41
CA ASP A 631 9.68 -24.03 -43.24
C ASP A 631 9.47 -22.54 -43.57
N GLY A 632 9.71 -22.16 -44.84
CA GLY A 632 9.53 -20.81 -45.34
C GLY A 632 10.83 -19.99 -45.39
N TYR A 633 11.95 -20.53 -44.93
CA TYR A 633 13.28 -19.94 -45.07
C TYR A 633 14.11 -20.71 -46.10
N THR A 634 14.92 -19.99 -46.88
CA THR A 634 15.75 -20.65 -47.91
C THR A 634 16.95 -21.36 -47.26
N ASP A 635 17.48 -22.40 -47.91
CA ASP A 635 18.71 -23.12 -47.49
C ASP A 635 19.88 -22.17 -47.16
N SER A 636 19.86 -20.95 -47.69
CA SER A 636 20.89 -19.92 -47.51
C SER A 636 20.70 -19.01 -46.30
N GLU A 637 19.48 -18.94 -45.75
CA GLU A 637 19.07 -18.07 -44.64
C GLU A 637 18.71 -18.87 -43.38
N ASP A 638 18.44 -20.15 -43.53
CA ASP A 638 18.01 -21.06 -42.47
C ASP A 638 19.18 -21.59 -41.61
N GLN A 639 19.11 -21.36 -40.29
CA GLN A 639 20.06 -21.86 -39.29
C GLN A 639 19.66 -23.21 -38.68
N CYS A 640 18.44 -23.69 -38.97
CA CYS A 640 17.79 -24.90 -38.49
C CYS A 640 17.31 -25.81 -39.64
N PRO A 641 18.22 -26.51 -40.38
CA PRO A 641 17.96 -27.18 -41.67
C PRO A 641 16.99 -28.37 -41.71
N GLU A 642 16.30 -28.67 -40.61
CA GLU A 642 15.31 -29.74 -40.50
C GLU A 642 14.16 -29.33 -39.56
N THR A 643 13.59 -28.15 -39.76
CA THR A 643 12.41 -27.66 -39.03
C THR A 643 11.19 -28.56 -39.29
N PRO A 644 10.51 -29.06 -38.24
CA PRO A 644 9.39 -29.97 -38.41
C PRO A 644 8.22 -29.34 -39.18
N GLU A 645 7.66 -30.11 -40.14
CA GLU A 645 6.52 -29.69 -40.96
C GLU A 645 5.30 -29.30 -40.11
N GLY A 646 4.89 -28.02 -40.21
CA GLY A 646 3.72 -27.47 -39.50
C GLY A 646 4.03 -26.64 -38.25
N GLU A 647 5.31 -26.42 -37.94
CA GLU A 647 5.75 -25.45 -36.93
C GLU A 647 6.05 -24.09 -37.57
N ASP A 648 5.65 -22.99 -36.93
CA ASP A 648 5.94 -21.64 -37.40
C ASP A 648 7.41 -21.29 -37.07
N ALA A 649 8.27 -21.25 -38.09
CA ALA A 649 9.69 -20.92 -37.96
C ALA A 649 9.91 -19.42 -37.67
N ASP A 650 10.80 -19.12 -36.72
CA ASP A 650 11.24 -17.75 -36.44
C ASP A 650 12.21 -17.21 -37.51
N ARG A 651 12.70 -15.99 -37.33
CA ARG A 651 13.60 -15.32 -38.31
C ARG A 651 14.91 -16.04 -38.62
N ASP A 652 15.29 -17.01 -37.80
CA ASP A 652 16.50 -17.80 -37.99
C ASP A 652 16.19 -19.19 -38.58
N GLY A 653 14.94 -19.44 -38.98
CA GLY A 653 14.46 -20.71 -39.53
C GLY A 653 14.12 -21.74 -38.46
N CYS A 654 13.98 -21.37 -37.19
CA CYS A 654 13.83 -22.36 -36.12
C CYS A 654 12.38 -22.41 -35.59
N GLY A 655 11.79 -23.61 -35.55
CA GLY A 655 10.46 -23.85 -34.97
C GLY A 655 10.46 -23.88 -33.43
N PRO A 656 9.29 -23.79 -32.76
CA PRO A 656 9.18 -23.83 -31.30
C PRO A 656 9.76 -25.09 -30.66
N SER A 657 9.86 -26.21 -31.38
CA SER A 657 10.47 -27.44 -30.86
C SER A 657 12.00 -27.45 -30.89
N GLN A 658 12.62 -26.44 -31.53
CA GLN A 658 14.06 -26.35 -31.75
C GLN A 658 14.71 -25.18 -30.99
N ARG A 659 13.93 -24.32 -30.36
CA ARG A 659 14.39 -23.12 -29.64
C ARG A 659 14.08 -23.19 -28.14
N ASP A 660 14.92 -22.55 -27.34
CA ASP A 660 14.86 -22.43 -25.87
C ASP A 660 15.10 -20.94 -25.57
N THR A 661 14.01 -20.16 -25.63
CA THR A 661 14.05 -18.69 -25.71
C THR A 661 14.56 -18.04 -24.43
N ASP A 662 14.24 -18.60 -23.27
CA ASP A 662 14.69 -18.10 -21.97
C ASP A 662 15.93 -18.81 -21.42
N SER A 663 16.38 -19.88 -22.09
CA SER A 663 17.57 -20.67 -21.74
C SER A 663 17.45 -21.41 -20.41
N ASP A 664 16.24 -21.80 -20.01
CA ASP A 664 15.98 -22.58 -18.80
C ASP A 664 16.22 -24.10 -18.99
N GLY A 665 16.38 -24.53 -20.25
CA GLY A 665 16.67 -25.90 -20.64
C GLY A 665 15.46 -26.70 -21.12
N LEU A 666 14.28 -26.09 -21.24
CA LEU A 666 13.12 -26.61 -21.95
C LEU A 666 12.98 -25.89 -23.30
N MET A 667 12.56 -26.64 -24.33
CA MET A 667 12.29 -26.03 -25.63
C MET A 667 10.92 -25.36 -25.59
N ASP A 668 10.71 -24.26 -26.30
CA ASP A 668 9.48 -23.46 -26.26
C ASP A 668 8.19 -24.28 -26.50
N SER A 669 8.24 -25.32 -27.34
CA SER A 669 7.08 -26.20 -27.57
C SER A 669 6.66 -27.06 -26.36
N GLU A 670 7.59 -27.29 -25.43
CA GLU A 670 7.39 -28.06 -24.19
C GLU A 670 7.39 -27.14 -22.96
N ASP A 671 7.59 -25.84 -23.16
CA ASP A 671 7.66 -24.81 -22.12
C ASP A 671 6.34 -24.01 -22.03
N PRO A 672 5.63 -24.06 -20.89
CA PRO A 672 4.44 -23.23 -20.65
C PRO A 672 4.72 -21.75 -20.40
N CYS A 673 5.97 -21.36 -20.16
CA CYS A 673 6.47 -20.00 -19.88
C CYS A 673 7.74 -19.67 -20.71
N PRO A 674 7.72 -19.79 -22.05
CA PRO A 674 8.91 -19.81 -22.91
C PRO A 674 9.77 -18.53 -22.89
N GLU A 675 9.29 -17.44 -22.29
CA GLU A 675 10.02 -16.17 -22.19
C GLU A 675 10.54 -15.89 -20.77
N THR A 676 10.34 -16.78 -19.80
CA THR A 676 10.64 -16.51 -18.38
C THR A 676 11.23 -17.71 -17.65
N VAL A 677 12.54 -17.63 -17.37
CA VAL A 677 13.33 -18.70 -16.74
C VAL A 677 12.63 -19.32 -15.52
N GLY A 678 12.40 -20.64 -15.56
CA GLY A 678 11.69 -21.37 -14.51
C GLY A 678 12.37 -22.65 -14.02
N SER A 679 12.27 -22.94 -12.71
CA SER A 679 12.75 -24.24 -12.19
C SER A 679 11.69 -25.35 -12.17
N VAL A 680 10.41 -25.04 -12.40
CA VAL A 680 9.28 -25.98 -12.32
C VAL A 680 8.58 -26.10 -13.66
N GLY A 681 9.11 -26.97 -14.52
CA GLY A 681 8.51 -27.30 -15.81
C GLY A 681 8.38 -26.12 -16.76
N GLY A 682 9.38 -25.23 -16.80
CA GLY A 682 9.43 -24.06 -17.69
C GLY A 682 9.10 -22.75 -16.99
N CYS A 683 8.33 -22.83 -15.89
CA CYS A 683 7.83 -21.65 -15.19
C CYS A 683 8.54 -21.41 -13.84
N PRO A 684 8.62 -20.14 -13.38
CA PRO A 684 9.11 -19.79 -12.06
C PRO A 684 8.43 -20.56 -10.92
N ALA A 685 9.22 -21.05 -9.96
CA ALA A 685 8.65 -21.62 -8.75
C ALA A 685 8.00 -20.53 -7.89
N ILE A 686 6.70 -20.67 -7.62
CA ILE A 686 5.95 -19.79 -6.71
C ILE A 686 5.64 -20.57 -5.44
N THR A 687 5.93 -19.96 -4.29
CA THR A 687 5.47 -20.47 -2.99
C THR A 687 4.54 -19.45 -2.36
N VAL A 688 3.34 -19.89 -2.03
CA VAL A 688 2.35 -19.12 -1.26
C VAL A 688 2.29 -19.70 0.14
N GLU A 689 2.69 -18.92 1.14
CA GLU A 689 2.50 -19.26 2.54
C GLU A 689 1.33 -18.45 3.11
N LEU A 690 0.34 -19.13 3.67
CA LEU A 690 -0.78 -18.49 4.35
C LEU A 690 -0.63 -18.66 5.87
N GLU A 691 -0.62 -17.54 6.58
CA GLU A 691 -0.65 -17.48 8.04
C GLU A 691 -1.96 -16.86 8.51
N LEU A 692 -2.70 -17.58 9.35
CA LEU A 692 -3.89 -17.03 9.99
C LEU A 692 -3.45 -16.10 11.13
N LEU A 693 -3.75 -14.81 11.02
CA LEU A 693 -3.34 -13.78 11.97
C LEU A 693 -4.26 -13.68 13.19
N ASN A 694 -5.42 -14.36 13.19
CA ASN A 694 -6.36 -14.37 14.30
C ASN A 694 -6.93 -15.76 14.63
N GLU A 695 -6.94 -16.15 15.91
CA GLU A 695 -7.67 -17.35 16.37
C GLU A 695 -9.19 -17.09 16.31
N MET A 696 -9.92 -17.91 15.53
CA MET A 696 -11.37 -17.80 15.40
C MET A 696 -12.09 -18.69 16.41
N MET A 697 -12.92 -18.10 17.28
CA MET A 697 -13.79 -18.82 18.23
C MET A 697 -15.21 -19.07 17.68
N ALA A 698 -15.56 -18.50 16.53
CA ALA A 698 -16.85 -18.62 15.85
C ALA A 698 -16.71 -18.24 14.35
N PRO A 699 -17.69 -18.58 13.48
CA PRO A 699 -17.76 -18.08 12.10
C PRO A 699 -17.67 -16.55 12.05
N GLY A 700 -16.90 -16.00 11.12
CA GLY A 700 -16.53 -14.59 11.10
C GLY A 700 -15.49 -14.28 10.03
N MET A 701 -14.67 -13.26 10.23
CA MET A 701 -13.59 -12.90 9.29
C MET A 701 -12.25 -13.49 9.72
N ALA A 702 -11.59 -14.19 8.80
CA ALA A 702 -10.19 -14.57 8.94
C ALA A 702 -9.31 -13.47 8.36
N ARG A 703 -8.34 -13.00 9.16
CA ARG A 703 -7.21 -12.21 8.65
C ARG A 703 -6.14 -13.20 8.25
N ILE A 704 -5.82 -13.27 6.97
CA ILE A 704 -4.80 -14.17 6.45
C ILE A 704 -3.65 -13.30 5.95
N ALA A 705 -2.47 -13.45 6.53
CA ALA A 705 -1.23 -13.00 5.89
C ALA A 705 -0.90 -14.01 4.79
N MET A 706 -0.83 -13.54 3.55
CA MET A 706 -0.38 -14.32 2.42
C MET A 706 1.02 -13.85 2.02
N THR A 707 2.03 -14.65 2.30
CA THR A 707 3.39 -14.41 1.82
C THR A 707 3.58 -15.09 0.49
N LEU A 708 3.75 -14.28 -0.55
CA LEU A 708 4.11 -14.73 -1.88
C LEU A 708 5.62 -14.65 -2.04
N THR A 709 6.23 -15.75 -2.47
CA THR A 709 7.63 -15.77 -2.94
C THR A 709 7.65 -16.32 -4.37
N CYS A 710 8.40 -15.66 -5.25
CA CYS A 710 8.55 -16.09 -6.63
C CYS A 710 10.02 -16.15 -7.02
N GLU A 711 10.42 -17.23 -7.68
CA GLU A 711 11.72 -17.33 -8.33
C GLU A 711 11.89 -16.23 -9.39
N GLY A 712 12.90 -15.37 -9.25
CA GLY A 712 13.17 -14.29 -10.21
C GLY A 712 12.30 -13.03 -10.08
N GLY A 713 11.42 -12.94 -9.06
CA GLY A 713 10.67 -11.70 -8.75
C GLY A 713 9.42 -11.45 -9.61
N CYS A 714 8.72 -12.51 -10.02
CA CYS A 714 7.56 -12.42 -10.90
C CYS A 714 6.31 -11.79 -10.23
N LYS A 715 5.41 -11.20 -11.04
CA LYS A 715 4.08 -10.69 -10.62
C LYS A 715 2.97 -11.68 -11.05
N THR A 716 2.06 -12.05 -10.15
CA THR A 716 1.01 -13.07 -10.42
C THR A 716 -0.37 -12.61 -9.96
N SER A 717 -1.42 -13.02 -10.68
CA SER A 717 -2.80 -12.75 -10.26
C SER A 717 -3.28 -13.81 -9.28
N ILE A 718 -3.80 -13.38 -8.13
CA ILE A 718 -4.32 -14.30 -7.10
C ILE A 718 -5.82 -14.11 -6.95
N ASN A 719 -6.55 -15.23 -6.98
CA ASN A 719 -7.96 -15.31 -6.70
C ASN A 719 -8.18 -16.02 -5.35
N VAL A 720 -8.95 -15.40 -4.46
CA VAL A 720 -9.30 -15.97 -3.15
C VAL A 720 -10.82 -16.06 -3.08
N ASP A 721 -11.33 -17.29 -3.03
CA ASP A 721 -12.77 -17.61 -2.98
C ASP A 721 -13.62 -16.91 -4.06
N GLY A 722 -13.08 -16.79 -5.28
CA GLY A 722 -13.74 -16.16 -6.42
C GLY A 722 -13.46 -14.66 -6.59
N LYS A 723 -12.81 -13.99 -5.63
CA LYS A 723 -12.40 -12.58 -5.72
C LYS A 723 -10.97 -12.48 -6.22
N GLU A 724 -10.75 -11.73 -7.30
CA GLU A 724 -9.42 -11.44 -7.84
C GLU A 724 -8.75 -10.29 -7.06
N TYR A 725 -7.49 -10.49 -6.68
CA TYR A 725 -6.66 -9.53 -5.91
C TYR A 725 -5.60 -8.84 -6.78
N GLY A 726 -5.78 -8.83 -8.11
CA GLY A 726 -4.88 -8.17 -9.06
C GLY A 726 -3.51 -8.86 -9.18
N ARG A 727 -2.59 -8.23 -9.95
CA ARG A 727 -1.20 -8.69 -10.14
C ARG A 727 -0.36 -8.33 -8.92
N LEU A 728 -0.20 -9.28 -8.00
CA LEU A 728 0.58 -9.12 -6.78
C LEU A 728 2.07 -9.39 -7.03
N ALA A 729 2.91 -8.52 -6.47
CA ALA A 729 4.36 -8.72 -6.41
C ALA A 729 4.76 -9.60 -5.22
N GLU A 730 6.01 -10.09 -5.23
CA GLU A 730 6.62 -10.80 -4.09
C GLU A 730 6.50 -9.98 -2.79
N GLY A 731 6.06 -10.62 -1.70
CA GLY A 731 5.84 -9.97 -0.41
C GLY A 731 4.68 -10.56 0.39
N THR A 732 4.45 -10.01 1.59
CA THR A 732 3.33 -10.40 2.45
C THR A 732 2.16 -9.46 2.24
N HIS A 733 1.03 -10.02 1.80
CA HIS A 733 -0.22 -9.34 1.52
C HIS A 733 -1.28 -9.70 2.57
N LEU A 734 -2.09 -8.75 3.01
CA LEU A 734 -3.12 -9.00 4.01
C LEU A 734 -4.47 -9.25 3.32
N LEU A 735 -5.03 -10.44 3.52
CA LEU A 735 -6.32 -10.84 2.98
C LEU A 735 -7.36 -10.85 4.11
N MET A 736 -8.55 -10.31 3.81
CA MET A 736 -9.73 -10.46 4.67
C MET A 736 -10.76 -11.32 3.97
N VAL A 737 -10.98 -12.52 4.51
CA VAL A 737 -11.88 -13.52 3.93
C VAL A 737 -13.02 -13.83 4.91
N ALA A 738 -14.24 -13.81 4.40
CA ALA A 738 -15.42 -14.24 5.16
C ALA A 738 -15.43 -15.76 5.27
N VAL A 739 -15.57 -16.28 6.48
CA VAL A 739 -15.53 -17.72 6.74
C VAL A 739 -16.67 -18.19 7.63
N ASP A 740 -17.46 -19.12 7.09
CA ASP A 740 -18.47 -19.89 7.81
C ASP A 740 -17.84 -21.05 8.61
N ASP A 741 -18.59 -21.61 9.58
CA ASP A 741 -18.14 -22.77 10.38
C ASP A 741 -17.85 -23.96 9.46
N GLY A 742 -16.62 -24.47 9.46
CA GLY A 742 -16.21 -25.57 8.59
C GLY A 742 -16.02 -25.20 7.11
N GLN A 743 -16.07 -23.91 6.74
CA GLN A 743 -15.80 -23.48 5.37
C GLN A 743 -14.33 -23.73 5.01
N THR A 744 -14.11 -24.03 3.74
CA THR A 744 -12.80 -24.14 3.12
C THR A 744 -12.58 -22.89 2.29
N VAL A 745 -11.56 -22.10 2.63
CA VAL A 745 -11.10 -21.01 1.76
C VAL A 745 -10.18 -21.62 0.71
N VAL A 746 -10.47 -21.33 -0.56
CA VAL A 746 -9.67 -21.76 -1.70
C VAL A 746 -8.91 -20.56 -2.23
N VAL A 747 -7.58 -20.67 -2.27
CA VAL A 747 -6.71 -19.70 -2.94
C VAL A 747 -6.19 -20.34 -4.22
N ASN A 748 -6.52 -19.71 -5.35
CA ASN A 748 -6.03 -20.08 -6.66
C ASN A 748 -5.21 -18.90 -7.20
N GLY A 749 -3.96 -19.12 -7.57
CA GLY A 749 -3.21 -18.13 -8.35
C GLY A 749 -3.03 -18.58 -9.78
N SER A 750 -2.88 -17.61 -10.68
CA SER A 750 -2.52 -17.85 -12.08
C SER A 750 -1.34 -17.01 -12.52
N PHE A 751 -0.47 -17.64 -13.31
CA PHE A 751 0.58 -16.95 -14.06
C PHE A 751 0.22 -17.04 -15.54
N GLY A 752 -0.20 -15.91 -16.13
CA GLY A 752 -0.76 -15.90 -17.48
C GLY A 752 -1.92 -16.89 -17.66
N THR A 753 -2.03 -17.48 -18.86
CA THR A 753 -3.07 -18.46 -19.21
C THR A 753 -2.77 -19.90 -18.80
N SER A 754 -1.58 -20.21 -18.25
CA SER A 754 -1.04 -21.58 -18.29
C SER A 754 -0.71 -22.24 -16.93
N PHE A 755 -0.63 -21.52 -15.81
CA PHE A 755 -0.32 -22.14 -14.50
C PHE A 755 -1.39 -21.89 -13.44
N GLN A 756 -1.74 -22.92 -12.64
CA GLN A 756 -2.65 -22.85 -11.50
C GLN A 756 -1.89 -23.28 -10.24
N ILE A 757 -1.92 -22.46 -9.18
CA ILE A 757 -1.37 -22.85 -7.87
C ILE A 757 -2.17 -24.04 -7.31
N GLU A 758 -1.51 -25.00 -6.64
CA GLU A 758 -2.19 -26.11 -5.94
C GLU A 758 -3.25 -25.55 -4.96
N GLU A 759 -4.43 -26.18 -4.96
CA GLU A 759 -5.56 -25.81 -4.08
C GLU A 759 -5.13 -25.89 -2.61
N LEU A 760 -4.86 -24.74 -2.00
CA LEU A 760 -4.57 -24.67 -0.58
C LEU A 760 -5.88 -24.53 0.19
N THR A 761 -6.24 -25.61 0.91
CA THR A 761 -7.45 -25.68 1.73
C THR A 761 -7.14 -25.30 3.18
N ILE A 762 -7.75 -24.22 3.67
CA ILE A 762 -7.78 -23.92 5.11
C ILE A 762 -9.15 -24.32 5.65
N THR A 763 -9.19 -25.28 6.57
CA THR A 763 -10.42 -25.69 7.26
C THR A 763 -10.54 -24.99 8.60
N PHE A 764 -11.56 -24.17 8.75
CA PHE A 764 -11.87 -23.49 10.01
C PHE A 764 -12.74 -24.42 10.87
N SER A 765 -12.24 -24.86 12.03
CA SER A 765 -12.99 -25.70 12.97
C SER A 765 -13.03 -25.02 14.34
N THR A 766 -14.22 -24.87 14.91
CA THR A 766 -14.36 -24.47 16.32
C THR A 766 -13.70 -25.52 17.23
N PRO A 767 -12.84 -25.14 18.20
CA PRO A 767 -12.26 -26.10 19.14
C PRO A 767 -13.38 -26.78 19.93
N GLU A 768 -13.39 -28.11 19.96
CA GLU A 768 -14.31 -28.88 20.81
C GLU A 768 -14.02 -28.48 22.27
N PRO A 769 -15.03 -28.15 23.11
CA PRO A 769 -14.78 -27.74 24.48
C PRO A 769 -14.01 -28.83 25.21
N GLU A 770 -12.87 -28.46 25.82
CA GLU A 770 -12.04 -29.41 26.57
C GLU A 770 -12.91 -30.18 27.57
N PRO A 771 -12.85 -31.52 27.60
CA PRO A 771 -13.55 -32.29 28.61
C PRO A 771 -13.02 -31.88 29.99
N GLU A 772 -13.94 -31.59 30.93
CA GLU A 772 -13.59 -31.22 32.31
C GLU A 772 -12.50 -32.17 32.86
N PRO A 773 -11.45 -31.62 33.51
CA PRO A 773 -10.34 -32.44 33.97
C PRO A 773 -10.83 -33.48 34.99
N GLU A 774 -10.55 -34.77 34.71
CA GLU A 774 -10.74 -35.83 35.69
C GLU A 774 -9.91 -35.52 36.95
N PRO A 775 -10.46 -35.73 38.16
CA PRO A 775 -9.74 -35.44 39.40
C PRO A 775 -8.48 -36.31 39.51
N GLU A 776 -7.33 -35.66 39.72
CA GLU A 776 -6.02 -36.31 39.79
C GLU A 776 -5.98 -37.50 40.76
N PRO A 777 -5.39 -38.64 40.37
CA PRO A 777 -5.09 -39.72 41.29
C PRO A 777 -3.94 -39.33 42.22
N GLN A 778 -4.16 -39.48 43.53
CA GLN A 778 -3.16 -39.14 44.55
C GLN A 778 -1.82 -39.86 44.33
N PRO A 779 -0.67 -39.17 44.45
CA PRO A 779 0.62 -39.80 44.32
C PRO A 779 0.92 -40.72 45.51
N SER A 780 1.27 -41.97 45.20
CA SER A 780 1.89 -42.92 46.14
C SER A 780 3.38 -42.58 46.32
N PRO A 781 3.96 -42.83 47.51
CA PRO A 781 5.28 -42.32 47.86
C PRO A 781 6.39 -43.26 47.38
N GLU A 782 7.41 -42.72 46.74
CA GLU A 782 8.64 -43.44 46.43
C GLU A 782 9.89 -42.54 46.59
N PRO A 783 11.11 -43.12 46.75
CA PRO A 783 11.82 -43.04 48.01
C PRO A 783 13.07 -42.14 47.98
N SER A 784 13.55 -41.86 49.18
CA SER A 784 14.75 -41.08 49.48
C SER A 784 16.03 -41.68 48.91
N LEU A 785 16.82 -40.84 48.22
CA LEU A 785 18.24 -41.05 48.01
C LEU A 785 19.04 -40.06 48.86
N VAL A 786 19.74 -40.63 49.83
CA VAL A 786 20.72 -40.00 50.70
C VAL A 786 22.10 -40.22 50.08
N ALA A 787 22.85 -39.14 49.84
CA ALA A 787 24.31 -39.16 49.90
C ALA A 787 24.87 -37.74 50.16
N GLU A 788 25.21 -37.54 51.44
CA GLU A 788 26.18 -36.63 52.07
C GLU A 788 27.47 -36.38 51.24
N SER A 789 28.30 -35.34 51.41
CA SER A 789 28.34 -34.11 52.21
C SER A 789 29.67 -33.35 51.95
N ARG A 790 29.72 -32.08 52.39
CA ARG A 790 30.89 -31.24 52.80
C ARG A 790 31.63 -30.40 51.73
N LEU A 791 31.36 -29.09 51.73
CA LEU A 791 32.15 -28.09 52.50
C LEU A 791 31.32 -26.79 52.65
N MET A 792 31.44 -26.12 53.80
CA MET A 792 30.69 -24.92 54.23
C MET A 792 31.66 -23.71 54.32
N PRO A 793 31.25 -22.51 54.77
CA PRO A 793 31.03 -21.28 54.01
C PRO A 793 32.10 -20.17 54.26
N ILE A 794 32.14 -19.14 53.41
CA ILE A 794 32.83 -17.88 53.69
C ILE A 794 31.91 -16.70 53.31
N ILE A 795 31.44 -16.03 54.37
CA ILE A 795 31.13 -14.58 54.47
C ILE A 795 29.75 -14.11 53.95
N LEU A 796 28.77 -14.23 54.86
CA LEU A 796 27.83 -13.13 55.16
C LEU A 796 28.62 -11.97 55.78
N ALA A 797 28.77 -10.85 55.05
CA ALA A 797 28.99 -9.51 55.60
C ALA A 797 29.02 -8.47 54.46
N ALA A 798 27.87 -8.11 53.89
CA ALA A 798 27.79 -6.96 52.98
C ALA A 798 26.41 -6.30 52.81
N ILE A 799 25.37 -6.65 53.58
CA ILE A 799 24.08 -5.94 53.52
C ILE A 799 23.61 -5.67 54.94
N GLY A 800 24.13 -4.60 55.51
CA GLY A 800 23.82 -4.14 56.87
C GLY A 800 24.31 -2.72 57.16
N ILE A 801 24.62 -1.93 56.12
CA ILE A 801 25.06 -0.54 56.23
C ILE A 801 24.48 0.28 55.06
N ALA A 802 23.16 0.46 55.08
CA ALA A 802 22.49 1.55 54.34
C ALA A 802 21.20 2.02 55.04
N ALA A 803 20.85 1.47 56.21
CA ALA A 803 19.68 1.87 56.99
C ALA A 803 20.01 2.77 58.21
N ILE A 804 21.26 3.26 58.32
CA ILE A 804 21.71 4.11 59.45
C ILE A 804 22.13 5.54 59.01
N ALA A 805 21.98 5.89 57.73
CA ALA A 805 22.24 7.26 57.27
C ALA A 805 20.98 8.17 57.27
N LEU A 806 19.77 7.62 57.18
CA LEU A 806 18.55 8.43 57.05
C LEU A 806 17.93 8.89 58.38
N VAL A 807 18.27 8.25 59.52
CA VAL A 807 17.79 8.67 60.85
C VAL A 807 18.69 9.76 61.46
N GLY A 808 19.92 9.94 60.96
CA GLY A 808 20.88 10.94 61.45
C GLY A 808 20.63 12.36 60.95
N VAL A 809 20.09 12.52 59.73
CA VAL A 809 19.90 13.85 59.11
C VAL A 809 18.57 14.51 59.52
N LEU A 810 17.55 13.70 59.88
CA LEU A 810 16.26 14.20 60.38
C LEU A 810 16.29 14.66 61.85
N ILE A 811 17.36 14.38 62.60
CA ILE A 811 17.54 14.86 63.99
C ILE A 811 18.35 16.17 64.04
N ALA A 812 19.03 16.56 62.97
CA ALA A 812 19.86 17.77 62.94
C ALA A 812 19.13 19.06 62.48
N ARG A 813 17.90 18.98 61.95
CA ARG A 813 17.11 20.17 61.54
C ARG A 813 16.01 20.60 62.53
N LYS A 814 15.88 19.94 63.70
CA LYS A 814 14.88 20.31 64.73
C LYS A 814 15.43 21.07 65.94
N ASN A 815 16.75 21.34 66.01
CA ASN A 815 17.39 21.97 67.18
C ASN A 815 18.14 23.29 66.89
N LEU A 816 17.71 24.07 65.89
CA LEU A 816 18.13 25.46 65.74
C LEU A 816 16.89 26.35 65.58
N SER A 817 16.10 26.44 66.65
CA SER A 817 15.20 27.56 66.92
C SER A 817 14.81 27.48 68.40
N GLU A 818 15.17 28.53 69.15
CA GLU A 818 14.90 28.81 70.58
C GLU A 818 15.86 28.12 71.58
N SER A 819 16.57 28.82 72.47
CA SER A 819 16.47 30.20 72.93
C SER A 819 17.78 30.73 73.50
N ASP A 820 17.87 32.05 73.55
CA ASP A 820 18.55 32.80 74.59
C ASP A 820 18.36 32.19 76.00
N GLU A 821 19.38 32.47 76.83
CA GLU A 821 19.62 32.16 78.26
C GLU A 821 20.04 30.73 78.66
#